data_AF-X0BAB3-F1
#
_entry.id   AF-X0BAB3-F1
#
_cell.length_a   1.000
_cell.length_b   1.000
_cell.length_c   1.000
_cell.angle_alpha   90.00
_cell.angle_beta   90.00
_cell.angle_gamma   90.00
#
_symmetry.space_group_name_H-M   'P 1'
#
loop_
_entity.id
_entity.type
_entity.pdbx_description
1 polymer ?
#
loop_
_entity_poly.entity_id
_entity_poly.type
_entity_poly.pdbx_seq_one_letter_code
_entity_poly.pdbx_strand_id
1 'polypeptide(L)'
;MSSPLAFTPWRRRTLSSLSQRDQPQLHRGGASSPSQDQIHGSPLPIATSRPLYIASARGHREPIRSFTHGFVRDSLVPVDSVHNARAVREDTMELATYLLSDGQTQQGPAFLQRARISFQESVEPEASDDVSTVEHAHSSQTIVGVSEPPSPEGRDGEAEAPALPSVLSNLPKTSPARSIAQDQPHASDYDDNGDDNQTRTGQRRANHSTHDMSEHNPLLSRVTSGGRRSYMSDLEGQKPQARRPWISDLVEVGHKMEERMSYGVAVAVSPSRWDRKALWHNCVLTPVSCLPVVAVGLLLNILDALSYGMVLFPLGRPIFSHLGSAGISVFYVSTIVSQITFSSGSIFKGSVGSELIEVVPFFHNMAAKITEVVGEGNPDAMIATTIVSFSLSAMMTGLVFYLMGRFKVGYVVGFIPRHILLGCIGGVGWFLVATGFEVSARLNGRLQYDLDTLKQLIDPATVPLWVTPLVFAIVLFYGQSKITSKFFLSMFILAIPLIFYFFVFALDALDVDVLRDHGWIFRGPPSDEPWWYTLYIELESSVSSTTTGVADFCPEFKLVRWDAVAETIPAMLALTFFGFLHVPINVPALALNRGEDHLDLNKELRLHGYSNFLSGCFGSIQNYLVYANTVFFMRSGGNVRLAGYMLAAATFGVMVVGPSLIAFIPVMMVGTLVYDLGFELLVEALWLPRKRLKLSEYLTVVVIVLIMSVHDFVVGIGVGILLAFVSLVLQTSRVSAIRGNYSGDIVTSTVRRNPSQHHYLHDAGQQIYIVKLTGYLFFGTIVSVEEKVRGLLDDSTFAKHPIKFLILDMWHVTGHDFSAGEAFNTISRLLDNKGVILVLSGLDTENQLGQNLRAAGLGSDGIGVMMLPSLNSALESCENELLKTLYARQEELKSLKRMSPQHLDVPPAKASSLSSFDSPFNSPRRNHLAEAAHDALTSVEVQRPSEWQSFKEPLRLMLQIFQGLSDQNEVFWFPATLYFTRREYPAGTNIFRCGEQANGFYLVERGIIRAEYHLPQGRLCESILAGTTCGELPFFSETELTATAVVERDCVVWRMDQDQWTKIQKEEPEVGKELLRISLKITSERMGAIASYILTTAG
;
A
#
# COMPACT_ATOMS: atom_id res chain seq x y z
N MET A 1 22.60 53.86 -16.40
CA MET A 1 21.59 54.49 -17.28
C MET A 1 20.21 54.29 -16.63
N SER A 2 19.34 55.28 -16.74
CA SER A 2 17.87 55.20 -16.69
C SER A 2 17.20 54.27 -15.65
N SER A 3 16.84 54.85 -14.50
CA SER A 3 15.57 54.57 -13.80
C SER A 3 14.61 55.77 -14.07
N PRO A 4 13.36 55.86 -13.55
CA PRO A 4 12.55 54.91 -12.76
C PRO A 4 11.05 54.83 -13.21
N LEU A 5 10.19 54.30 -12.31
CA LEU A 5 8.73 54.53 -12.16
C LEU A 5 7.73 54.08 -13.27
N ALA A 6 6.75 53.25 -12.85
CA ALA A 6 5.31 53.59 -12.84
C ALA A 6 4.44 52.45 -12.26
N PHE A 7 3.45 52.77 -11.41
CA PHE A 7 2.09 52.17 -11.43
C PHE A 7 1.19 52.75 -10.31
N THR A 8 0.32 53.70 -10.67
CA THR A 8 -0.77 54.28 -9.86
C THR A 8 -1.88 54.76 -10.85
N PRO A 9 -3.09 55.22 -10.42
CA PRO A 9 -4.29 54.37 -10.35
C PRO A 9 -5.54 54.98 -11.06
N TRP A 10 -6.73 54.35 -10.99
CA TRP A 10 -7.99 55.02 -10.52
C TRP A 10 -9.30 54.18 -10.58
N ARG A 11 -10.32 54.70 -9.88
CA ARG A 11 -11.68 54.16 -9.61
C ARG A 11 -12.67 54.35 -10.77
N ARG A 12 -13.84 53.67 -10.69
CA ARG A 12 -15.15 54.38 -10.63
C ARG A 12 -16.31 53.59 -9.99
N ARG A 13 -17.39 54.32 -9.68
CA ARG A 13 -18.70 53.93 -9.09
C ARG A 13 -19.66 53.47 -10.23
N THR A 14 -20.95 53.07 -10.08
CA THR A 14 -22.02 53.51 -9.16
C THR A 14 -23.20 52.51 -9.11
N LEU A 15 -24.32 52.84 -8.42
CA LEU A 15 -25.41 51.95 -8.00
C LEU A 15 -26.79 52.32 -8.61
N SER A 16 -27.62 51.28 -8.79
CA SER A 16 -29.10 51.18 -8.59
C SER A 16 -30.10 52.18 -9.19
N SER A 17 -31.09 51.65 -9.93
CA SER A 17 -32.52 52.06 -10.01
C SER A 17 -33.27 51.07 -10.95
N LEU A 18 -34.60 50.88 -11.01
CA LEU A 18 -35.80 51.08 -10.17
C LEU A 18 -36.95 50.24 -10.84
N SER A 19 -38.16 49.97 -10.33
CA SER A 19 -38.94 50.32 -9.13
C SER A 19 -39.95 49.20 -8.77
N GLN A 20 -40.81 49.40 -7.75
CA GLN A 20 -42.00 48.58 -7.46
C GLN A 20 -43.12 49.47 -6.88
N ARG A 21 -44.38 49.04 -6.97
CA ARG A 21 -45.60 49.62 -6.34
C ARG A 21 -46.59 48.47 -6.03
N ASP A 22 -47.49 48.54 -5.04
CA ASP A 22 -47.86 49.62 -4.12
C ASP A 22 -47.96 49.13 -2.63
N GLN A 23 -48.27 50.05 -1.71
CA GLN A 23 -48.43 49.88 -0.25
C GLN A 23 -49.95 49.88 0.15
N PRO A 24 -50.43 50.01 1.42
CA PRO A 24 -49.75 50.32 2.71
C PRO A 24 -50.16 49.55 4.01
N GLN A 25 -49.31 49.64 5.05
CA GLN A 25 -49.64 49.81 6.50
C GLN A 25 -50.27 48.63 7.32
N LEU A 26 -50.17 48.54 8.67
CA LEU A 26 -49.65 49.45 9.72
C LEU A 26 -49.14 48.69 11.00
N HIS A 27 -48.46 49.42 11.92
CA HIS A 27 -48.17 49.16 13.35
C HIS A 27 -47.01 48.23 13.86
N ARG A 28 -46.01 48.91 14.47
CA ARG A 28 -45.14 48.57 15.65
C ARG A 28 -45.53 47.31 16.45
N GLY A 29 -44.65 46.40 16.89
CA GLY A 29 -43.25 46.50 17.36
C GLY A 29 -43.15 46.40 18.90
N GLY A 30 -42.31 45.51 19.46
CA GLY A 30 -42.01 45.49 20.92
C GLY A 30 -41.52 44.17 21.56
N ALA A 31 -40.20 44.08 21.80
CA ALA A 31 -39.45 43.45 22.92
C ALA A 31 -39.81 42.08 23.60
N SER A 32 -38.74 41.41 24.04
CA SER A 32 -38.58 40.51 25.22
C SER A 32 -39.28 39.14 25.30
N SER A 33 -38.46 38.13 25.63
CA SER A 33 -38.78 36.81 26.21
C SER A 33 -38.67 36.86 27.76
N PRO A 34 -38.79 35.76 28.56
CA PRO A 34 -39.10 34.34 28.27
C PRO A 34 -40.15 33.71 29.23
N SER A 35 -40.35 32.36 29.16
CA SER A 35 -40.82 31.44 30.24
C SER A 35 -42.29 31.58 30.75
N GLN A 36 -43.01 30.58 31.31
CA GLN A 36 -42.88 29.10 31.35
C GLN A 36 -44.29 28.45 31.60
N ASP A 37 -44.34 27.14 31.91
CA ASP A 37 -45.50 26.33 32.40
C ASP A 37 -46.63 26.03 31.38
N GLN A 38 -47.22 24.83 31.25
CA GLN A 38 -47.81 23.83 32.20
C GLN A 38 -49.19 24.28 32.77
N ILE A 39 -50.26 23.46 32.88
CA ILE A 39 -50.42 21.99 32.73
C ILE A 39 -51.89 21.57 32.40
N HIS A 40 -52.10 20.34 31.88
CA HIS A 40 -53.35 19.50 31.75
C HIS A 40 -54.77 20.07 31.45
N GLY A 41 -55.58 19.28 30.70
CA GLY A 41 -57.06 19.46 30.65
C GLY A 41 -57.83 18.75 29.52
N SER A 42 -57.94 17.41 29.54
CA SER A 42 -58.81 16.63 28.61
C SER A 42 -60.25 16.49 29.17
N PRO A 43 -61.30 16.37 28.33
CA PRO A 43 -61.71 15.04 27.80
C PRO A 43 -62.39 15.00 26.39
N LEU A 44 -62.81 13.78 26.02
CA LEU A 44 -63.51 13.24 24.82
C LEU A 44 -64.99 13.71 24.68
N PRO A 45 -65.80 13.37 23.63
CA PRO A 45 -65.64 12.27 22.64
C PRO A 45 -66.05 12.46 21.13
N ILE A 46 -65.36 11.70 20.26
CA ILE A 46 -65.84 10.83 19.15
C ILE A 46 -66.94 11.32 18.16
N ALA A 47 -66.57 11.47 16.87
CA ALA A 47 -67.25 10.86 15.71
C ALA A 47 -66.35 10.81 14.43
N THR A 48 -66.64 9.86 13.53
CA THR A 48 -66.06 9.54 12.19
C THR A 48 -65.70 10.72 11.27
N SER A 49 -64.78 10.64 10.28
CA SER A 49 -64.26 9.50 9.48
C SER A 49 -62.80 9.67 8.96
N ARG A 50 -62.23 8.64 8.28
CA ARG A 50 -60.86 8.58 7.70
C ARG A 50 -60.78 9.12 6.25
N PRO A 51 -59.58 9.52 5.76
CA PRO A 51 -58.75 8.56 5.01
C PRO A 51 -57.24 8.54 5.35
N LEU A 52 -56.61 7.39 5.02
CA LEU A 52 -55.17 7.14 4.72
C LEU A 52 -54.06 7.81 5.56
N TYR A 53 -53.26 6.97 6.23
CA TYR A 53 -52.00 7.33 6.88
C TYR A 53 -50.78 6.88 6.06
N ILE A 54 -49.76 7.74 6.00
CA ILE A 54 -48.36 7.32 5.88
C ILE A 54 -47.86 7.02 7.31
N ALA A 55 -47.11 5.94 7.50
CA ALA A 55 -46.49 5.59 8.78
C ALA A 55 -44.96 5.59 8.64
N SER A 56 -44.26 6.22 9.59
CA SER A 56 -42.82 6.48 9.54
C SER A 56 -41.98 5.41 10.27
N ALA A 57 -40.68 5.42 9.98
CA ALA A 57 -39.71 4.49 10.55
C ALA A 57 -39.60 4.61 12.09
N ARG A 58 -39.36 3.46 12.75
CA ARG A 58 -38.86 3.40 14.14
C ARG A 58 -37.34 3.39 14.12
N GLY A 59 -36.72 4.52 14.41
CA GLY A 59 -35.27 4.59 14.62
C GLY A 59 -34.84 3.82 15.87
N HIS A 60 -33.84 2.95 15.73
CA HIS A 60 -33.11 2.38 16.87
C HIS A 60 -31.89 3.25 17.20
N ARG A 61 -31.51 3.27 18.48
CA ARG A 61 -30.28 3.96 18.95
C ARG A 61 -29.09 3.02 18.82
N GLU A 62 -28.01 3.52 18.24
CA GLU A 62 -26.70 2.88 18.26
C GLU A 62 -26.06 2.97 19.67
N PRO A 63 -25.36 1.92 20.14
CA PRO A 63 -24.45 2.02 21.27
C PRO A 63 -23.07 2.57 20.83
N ILE A 64 -22.42 3.32 21.72
CA ILE A 64 -21.12 3.94 21.44
C ILE A 64 -20.00 2.87 21.39
N ARG A 65 -19.16 2.96 20.34
CA ARG A 65 -17.84 2.32 20.14
C ARG A 65 -17.35 1.38 21.25
N SER A 66 -17.26 0.09 20.94
CA SER A 66 -16.25 -0.79 21.53
C SER A 66 -15.54 -1.58 20.42
N PHE A 67 -14.23 -1.81 20.56
CA PHE A 67 -13.45 -2.56 19.58
C PHE A 67 -13.53 -4.06 19.86
N THR A 68 -14.48 -4.74 19.24
CA THR A 68 -14.54 -6.20 19.20
C THR A 68 -14.45 -6.69 17.76
N HIS A 69 -13.49 -7.58 17.47
CA HIS A 69 -13.49 -8.37 16.23
C HIS A 69 -14.65 -9.37 16.25
N GLY A 70 -15.85 -8.87 15.91
CA GLY A 70 -17.05 -9.69 15.76
C GLY A 70 -16.94 -10.55 14.51
N PHE A 71 -16.43 -11.77 14.64
CA PHE A 71 -16.73 -12.84 13.70
C PHE A 71 -18.22 -13.16 13.81
N VAL A 72 -19.06 -12.44 13.04
CA VAL A 72 -20.44 -12.84 12.79
C VAL A 72 -20.37 -14.13 11.97
N ARG A 73 -20.48 -15.26 12.66
CA ARG A 73 -20.35 -16.60 12.09
C ARG A 73 -21.70 -17.27 11.84
N ASP A 74 -22.71 -16.46 11.57
CA ASP A 74 -23.93 -16.93 10.94
C ASP A 74 -23.55 -17.47 9.55
N SER A 75 -24.08 -18.65 9.22
CA SER A 75 -23.62 -19.45 8.08
C SER A 75 -24.17 -18.91 6.75
N LEU A 76 -23.62 -17.77 6.30
CA LEU A 76 -23.72 -17.31 4.92
C LEU A 76 -23.25 -18.44 4.00
N VAL A 77 -24.19 -19.10 3.34
CA VAL A 77 -23.93 -20.26 2.47
C VAL A 77 -22.83 -19.89 1.46
N PRO A 78 -21.81 -20.74 1.26
CA PRO A 78 -20.75 -20.46 0.30
C PRO A 78 -21.28 -20.60 -1.12
N VAL A 79 -21.86 -19.50 -1.64
CA VAL A 79 -22.13 -19.31 -3.07
C VAL A 79 -20.80 -19.46 -3.80
N ASP A 80 -20.62 -20.62 -4.43
CA ASP A 80 -19.38 -21.02 -5.08
C ASP A 80 -19.22 -20.29 -6.43
N SER A 81 -18.23 -19.40 -6.53
CA SER A 81 -17.83 -18.69 -7.74
C SER A 81 -17.46 -19.65 -8.88
N VAL A 82 -16.88 -20.81 -8.56
CA VAL A 82 -16.56 -21.86 -9.53
C VAL A 82 -17.82 -22.62 -9.94
N HIS A 83 -18.77 -22.87 -9.04
CA HIS A 83 -20.09 -23.39 -9.39
C HIS A 83 -20.87 -22.41 -10.28
N ASN A 84 -20.88 -21.11 -9.98
CA ASN A 84 -21.47 -20.08 -10.84
C ASN A 84 -20.83 -20.09 -12.24
N ALA A 85 -19.50 -20.16 -12.33
CA ALA A 85 -18.79 -20.24 -13.61
C ALA A 85 -19.09 -21.55 -14.36
N ARG A 86 -19.28 -22.68 -13.67
CA ARG A 86 -19.75 -23.95 -14.27
C ARG A 86 -21.17 -23.83 -14.79
N ALA A 87 -22.11 -23.30 -14.01
CA ALA A 87 -23.50 -23.08 -14.41
C ALA A 87 -23.59 -22.19 -15.66
N VAL A 88 -22.76 -21.14 -15.75
CA VAL A 88 -22.62 -20.29 -16.95
C VAL A 88 -22.14 -21.11 -18.15
N ARG A 89 -21.18 -22.02 -17.99
CA ARG A 89 -20.74 -22.95 -19.05
C ARG A 89 -21.83 -23.94 -19.46
N GLU A 90 -22.68 -24.39 -18.53
CA GLU A 90 -23.81 -25.26 -18.83
C GLU A 90 -24.88 -24.53 -19.65
N ASP A 91 -25.29 -23.33 -19.23
CA ASP A 91 -26.18 -22.45 -20.00
C ASP A 91 -25.62 -22.17 -21.40
N THR A 92 -24.30 -21.96 -21.53
CA THR A 92 -23.63 -21.78 -22.84
C THR A 92 -23.79 -23.01 -23.74
N MET A 93 -23.64 -24.21 -23.16
CA MET A 93 -23.83 -25.49 -23.85
C MET A 93 -25.29 -25.73 -24.25
N GLU A 94 -26.24 -25.44 -23.35
CA GLU A 94 -27.68 -25.57 -23.61
C GLU A 94 -28.11 -24.63 -24.74
N LEU A 95 -27.65 -23.36 -24.75
CA LEU A 95 -27.88 -22.40 -25.84
C LEU A 95 -27.30 -22.86 -27.19
N ALA A 96 -26.07 -23.36 -27.21
CA ALA A 96 -25.45 -23.90 -28.43
C ALA A 96 -26.18 -25.14 -28.97
N THR A 97 -26.60 -26.03 -28.08
CA THR A 97 -27.34 -27.25 -28.46
C THR A 97 -28.75 -26.89 -28.96
N TYR A 98 -29.43 -25.94 -28.33
CA TYR A 98 -30.74 -25.45 -28.74
C TYR A 98 -30.72 -24.86 -30.17
N LEU A 99 -29.66 -24.14 -30.53
CA LEU A 99 -29.45 -23.62 -31.88
C LEU A 99 -29.46 -24.74 -32.94
N LEU A 100 -28.82 -25.88 -32.67
CA LEU A 100 -28.65 -27.00 -33.59
C LEU A 100 -29.83 -27.99 -33.55
N SER A 101 -30.59 -28.02 -32.46
CA SER A 101 -31.64 -29.01 -32.24
C SER A 101 -32.76 -28.94 -33.28
N ASP A 102 -33.18 -30.11 -33.78
CA ASP A 102 -34.42 -30.23 -34.53
C ASP A 102 -35.61 -30.02 -33.59
N GLY A 103 -36.54 -29.15 -33.98
CA GLY A 103 -37.73 -28.78 -33.20
C GLY A 103 -38.77 -29.89 -32.99
N GLN A 104 -38.36 -31.16 -33.09
CA GLN A 104 -39.11 -32.36 -32.72
C GLN A 104 -38.66 -32.92 -31.36
N THR A 105 -37.41 -32.71 -30.92
CA THR A 105 -37.01 -33.05 -29.55
C THR A 105 -37.64 -32.08 -28.57
N GLN A 106 -38.45 -32.58 -27.64
CA GLN A 106 -39.15 -31.77 -26.64
C GLN A 106 -38.22 -31.24 -25.52
N GLN A 107 -37.26 -30.39 -25.87
CA GLN A 107 -36.70 -29.45 -24.90
C GLN A 107 -37.73 -28.35 -24.66
N GLY A 108 -38.47 -28.49 -23.55
CA GLY A 108 -39.60 -27.61 -23.23
C GLY A 108 -39.18 -26.14 -22.97
N PRO A 109 -40.12 -25.19 -23.05
CA PRO A 109 -39.86 -23.76 -22.85
C PRO A 109 -39.30 -23.42 -21.46
N ALA A 110 -39.33 -24.36 -20.50
CA ALA A 110 -38.77 -24.24 -19.16
C ALA A 110 -37.30 -23.81 -19.11
N PHE A 111 -36.47 -24.08 -20.14
CA PHE A 111 -35.11 -23.54 -20.21
C PHE A 111 -35.09 -22.02 -20.46
N LEU A 112 -35.83 -21.56 -21.47
CA LEU A 112 -35.94 -20.13 -21.80
C LEU A 112 -36.73 -19.35 -20.74
N GLN A 113 -37.59 -20.04 -19.99
CA GLN A 113 -38.34 -19.53 -18.85
C GLN A 113 -37.63 -19.78 -17.49
N ARG A 114 -36.39 -20.30 -17.49
CA ARG A 114 -35.54 -20.45 -16.28
C ARG A 114 -35.04 -19.08 -15.83
N ALA A 115 -35.96 -18.28 -15.28
CA ALA A 115 -35.60 -17.16 -14.42
C ALA A 115 -34.69 -17.67 -13.29
N ARG A 116 -33.77 -16.82 -12.80
CA ARG A 116 -32.83 -17.21 -11.74
C ARG A 116 -33.59 -17.85 -10.58
N ILE A 117 -33.14 -19.03 -10.16
CA ILE A 117 -33.51 -19.60 -8.87
C ILE A 117 -33.16 -18.55 -7.81
N SER A 118 -34.18 -17.98 -7.16
CA SER A 118 -34.02 -17.29 -5.89
C SER A 118 -33.45 -18.29 -4.89
N PHE A 119 -32.32 -17.95 -4.26
CA PHE A 119 -31.49 -18.84 -3.41
C PHE A 119 -32.16 -19.17 -2.05
N GLN A 120 -33.45 -19.53 -2.05
CA GLN A 120 -34.26 -19.62 -0.83
C GLN A 120 -35.39 -20.67 -0.84
N GLU A 121 -35.45 -21.60 -1.81
CA GLU A 121 -36.34 -22.78 -1.75
C GLU A 121 -35.53 -24.09 -1.83
N SER A 122 -34.90 -24.47 -0.71
CA SER A 122 -34.36 -25.82 -0.47
C SER A 122 -34.12 -26.11 1.02
N VAL A 123 -35.03 -25.64 1.88
CA VAL A 123 -35.07 -25.99 3.31
C VAL A 123 -36.50 -26.30 3.71
N GLU A 124 -36.79 -27.58 3.99
CA GLU A 124 -37.95 -27.95 4.80
C GLU A 124 -37.68 -27.49 6.24
N PRO A 125 -38.60 -26.75 6.89
CA PRO A 125 -38.42 -26.39 8.29
C PRO A 125 -38.72 -27.60 9.17
N GLU A 126 -37.70 -28.16 9.85
CA GLU A 126 -37.92 -29.09 10.96
C GLU A 126 -38.80 -28.42 12.02
N ALA A 127 -39.87 -29.09 12.42
CA ALA A 127 -40.86 -28.50 13.32
C ALA A 127 -40.36 -28.47 14.77
N SER A 128 -40.30 -27.27 15.35
CA SER A 128 -40.31 -27.08 16.81
C SER A 128 -41.73 -26.79 17.27
N ASP A 129 -42.21 -27.50 18.30
CA ASP A 129 -43.57 -27.35 18.82
C ASP A 129 -43.89 -25.92 19.29
N ASP A 130 -45.07 -25.39 18.91
CA ASP A 130 -45.95 -24.76 19.90
C ASP A 130 -47.43 -24.71 19.46
N VAL A 131 -48.34 -24.50 20.42
CA VAL A 131 -49.74 -24.96 20.37
C VAL A 131 -50.78 -23.94 19.83
N SER A 132 -51.80 -24.43 19.10
CA SER A 132 -53.12 -23.81 18.78
C SER A 132 -53.16 -22.61 17.81
N THR A 133 -54.19 -22.36 16.96
CA THR A 133 -55.49 -23.04 16.67
C THR A 133 -56.02 -22.68 15.25
N VAL A 134 -56.79 -23.58 14.62
CA VAL A 134 -57.95 -23.41 13.68
C VAL A 134 -58.15 -22.01 13.01
N GLU A 135 -58.26 -21.85 11.67
CA GLU A 135 -59.41 -22.28 10.83
C GLU A 135 -59.10 -22.39 9.30
N HIS A 136 -60.05 -22.89 8.48
CA HIS A 136 -59.86 -23.33 7.08
C HIS A 136 -60.10 -22.27 5.96
N ALA A 137 -59.42 -22.44 4.83
CA ALA A 137 -59.94 -22.19 3.47
C ALA A 137 -59.22 -23.05 2.41
N HIS A 138 -59.91 -23.50 1.35
CA HIS A 138 -59.37 -24.36 0.27
C HIS A 138 -59.38 -23.65 -1.10
N SER A 139 -58.42 -23.98 -1.98
CA SER A 139 -58.69 -24.29 -3.40
C SER A 139 -57.55 -25.04 -4.12
N SER A 140 -57.79 -26.34 -4.34
CA SER A 140 -57.31 -27.18 -5.46
C SER A 140 -56.10 -26.73 -6.33
N GLN A 141 -55.02 -27.51 -6.29
CA GLN A 141 -54.21 -27.79 -7.49
C GLN A 141 -54.85 -28.96 -8.27
N THR A 142 -54.83 -28.89 -9.61
CA THR A 142 -55.31 -29.98 -10.49
C THR A 142 -54.11 -30.72 -11.09
N ILE A 143 -53.93 -31.99 -10.74
CA ILE A 143 -52.90 -32.86 -11.31
C ILE A 143 -53.45 -33.54 -12.57
N VAL A 144 -52.71 -33.45 -13.68
CA VAL A 144 -53.00 -34.21 -14.91
C VAL A 144 -52.25 -35.54 -14.85
N GLY A 145 -52.98 -36.65 -14.87
CA GLY A 145 -52.40 -37.99 -14.81
C GLY A 145 -51.84 -38.46 -16.16
N VAL A 146 -50.84 -39.34 -16.09
CA VAL A 146 -50.30 -40.12 -17.23
C VAL A 146 -50.53 -41.61 -16.92
N SER A 147 -51.00 -42.36 -17.91
CA SER A 147 -51.45 -43.74 -17.73
C SER A 147 -50.30 -44.76 -17.74
N GLU A 148 -50.31 -45.70 -16.79
CA GLU A 148 -49.47 -46.90 -16.84
C GLU A 148 -50.11 -48.01 -17.71
N PRO A 149 -49.30 -48.88 -18.35
CA PRO A 149 -49.78 -50.13 -18.96
C PRO A 149 -50.04 -51.22 -17.88
N PRO A 150 -50.92 -52.20 -18.14
CA PRO A 150 -51.45 -53.07 -17.10
C PRO A 150 -50.50 -54.19 -16.66
N SER A 151 -50.47 -54.44 -15.34
CA SER A 151 -49.96 -55.69 -14.75
C SER A 151 -51.11 -56.71 -14.56
N PRO A 152 -50.89 -58.01 -14.78
CA PRO A 152 -51.87 -59.04 -14.45
C PRO A 152 -51.88 -59.38 -12.94
N GLU A 153 -53.11 -59.53 -12.44
CA GLU A 153 -53.62 -60.20 -11.24
C GLU A 153 -52.67 -61.15 -10.46
N GLY A 154 -52.78 -61.20 -9.10
CA GLY A 154 -51.92 -62.09 -8.29
C GLY A 154 -52.42 -62.58 -6.92
N ARG A 155 -52.98 -61.68 -6.07
CA ARG A 155 -53.72 -61.99 -4.82
C ARG A 155 -52.95 -62.41 -3.55
N ASP A 156 -53.06 -61.54 -2.54
CA ASP A 156 -53.20 -61.74 -1.06
C ASP A 156 -52.37 -62.81 -0.30
N GLY A 157 -51.54 -62.38 0.66
CA GLY A 157 -50.93 -63.23 1.70
C GLY A 157 -49.88 -62.51 2.56
N GLU A 158 -50.15 -62.33 3.87
CA GLU A 158 -49.41 -61.43 4.77
C GLU A 158 -48.07 -61.98 5.35
N ALA A 159 -47.32 -61.05 5.97
CA ALA A 159 -46.32 -61.21 7.04
C ALA A 159 -44.80 -61.35 6.70
N GLU A 160 -44.06 -60.37 7.28
CA GLU A 160 -42.70 -60.40 7.84
C GLU A 160 -41.56 -61.20 7.15
N ALA A 161 -40.60 -60.45 6.60
CA ALA A 161 -39.27 -60.98 6.27
C ALA A 161 -38.44 -61.24 7.55
N PRO A 162 -37.63 -62.33 7.57
CA PRO A 162 -36.19 -62.06 7.51
C PRO A 162 -35.33 -63.08 6.72
N ALA A 163 -34.32 -62.55 6.04
CA ALA A 163 -33.00 -63.13 5.74
C ALA A 163 -32.85 -64.37 4.79
N LEU A 164 -31.93 -64.20 3.82
CA LEU A 164 -31.18 -65.23 3.05
C LEU A 164 -31.97 -66.05 2.00
N PRO A 165 -31.30 -66.73 1.03
CA PRO A 165 -29.87 -66.79 0.70
C PRO A 165 -29.50 -66.25 -0.70
N SER A 166 -28.27 -66.51 -1.16
CA SER A 166 -27.62 -65.90 -2.35
C SER A 166 -27.56 -66.81 -3.59
N VAL A 167 -27.00 -66.26 -4.69
CA VAL A 167 -26.50 -66.89 -5.95
C VAL A 167 -27.55 -67.54 -6.90
N LEU A 168 -27.34 -67.66 -8.24
CA LEU A 168 -26.08 -67.65 -9.01
C LEU A 168 -26.19 -67.23 -10.51
N SER A 169 -25.56 -66.11 -10.91
CA SER A 169 -25.00 -65.88 -12.27
C SER A 169 -24.12 -64.61 -12.26
N ASN A 170 -22.79 -64.69 -12.11
CA ASN A 170 -21.77 -64.96 -13.15
C ASN A 170 -21.68 -63.88 -14.24
N LEU A 171 -20.53 -63.31 -14.63
CA LEU A 171 -19.09 -63.38 -14.24
C LEU A 171 -18.37 -62.20 -14.99
N PRO A 172 -17.07 -61.87 -14.79
CA PRO A 172 -16.13 -62.01 -13.66
C PRO A 172 -15.85 -60.62 -12.99
N LYS A 173 -15.12 -60.39 -11.88
CA LYS A 173 -13.85 -60.91 -11.31
C LYS A 173 -12.61 -60.54 -12.15
N THR A 174 -11.39 -60.29 -11.64
CA THR A 174 -10.80 -60.02 -10.30
C THR A 174 -9.33 -59.59 -10.51
N SER A 175 -8.69 -58.89 -9.56
CA SER A 175 -7.21 -58.89 -9.40
C SER A 175 -6.78 -58.57 -7.95
N PRO A 176 -6.09 -59.49 -7.24
CA PRO A 176 -5.52 -59.24 -5.92
C PRO A 176 -3.99 -59.36 -5.84
N ALA A 177 -3.42 -58.72 -4.81
CA ALA A 177 -2.27 -59.13 -3.98
C ALA A 177 -0.97 -59.74 -4.57
N ARG A 178 0.14 -59.04 -4.24
CA ARG A 178 1.42 -59.56 -3.69
C ARG A 178 2.33 -60.52 -4.52
N SER A 179 3.50 -59.95 -4.87
CA SER A 179 4.88 -60.47 -4.62
C SER A 179 5.29 -61.90 -5.00
N ILE A 180 6.35 -61.99 -5.80
CA ILE A 180 7.54 -62.84 -5.57
C ILE A 180 8.74 -62.20 -6.31
N ALA A 181 9.96 -62.67 -6.06
CA ALA A 181 11.21 -62.02 -6.49
C ALA A 181 11.89 -62.73 -7.68
N GLN A 182 13.04 -62.14 -8.06
CA GLN A 182 14.22 -62.73 -8.72
C GLN A 182 14.41 -62.70 -10.25
N ASP A 183 15.71 -62.66 -10.55
CA ASP A 183 16.49 -63.02 -11.72
C ASP A 183 16.56 -62.12 -12.99
N GLN A 184 17.84 -61.86 -13.31
CA GLN A 184 18.46 -61.32 -14.53
C GLN A 184 18.39 -62.36 -15.69
N PRO A 185 18.75 -62.06 -16.97
CA PRO A 185 19.93 -61.25 -17.38
C PRO A 185 19.88 -60.51 -18.74
N HIS A 186 21.07 -60.03 -19.18
CA HIS A 186 21.62 -59.70 -20.52
C HIS A 186 20.67 -59.67 -21.78
N ALA A 187 20.87 -58.86 -22.83
CA ALA A 187 22.00 -58.07 -23.37
C ALA A 187 21.44 -56.92 -24.27
N SER A 188 22.12 -56.22 -25.19
CA SER A 188 23.51 -56.15 -25.71
C SER A 188 23.75 -54.75 -26.34
N ASP A 189 25.01 -54.47 -26.71
CA ASP A 189 25.45 -53.26 -27.42
C ASP A 189 24.91 -53.11 -28.85
N TYR A 190 25.02 -51.90 -29.42
CA TYR A 190 25.39 -51.66 -30.82
C TYR A 190 25.99 -50.26 -31.02
N ASP A 191 27.06 -50.17 -31.82
CA ASP A 191 27.72 -48.92 -32.25
C ASP A 191 26.95 -48.17 -33.35
N ASP A 192 27.31 -46.90 -33.62
CA ASP A 192 28.04 -46.56 -34.86
C ASP A 192 28.73 -45.16 -34.76
N ASN A 193 29.51 -44.82 -35.80
CA ASN A 193 30.47 -43.73 -35.92
C ASN A 193 29.91 -42.48 -36.64
N GLY A 194 30.69 -41.39 -36.70
CA GLY A 194 30.37 -40.22 -37.52
C GLY A 194 31.38 -39.07 -37.42
N ASP A 195 32.47 -39.14 -38.20
CA ASP A 195 33.43 -38.04 -38.38
C ASP A 195 32.92 -36.96 -39.35
N ASP A 196 33.11 -35.69 -39.01
CA ASP A 196 33.86 -34.66 -39.80
C ASP A 196 33.72 -33.29 -39.08
N ASN A 197 34.75 -32.49 -38.72
CA ASN A 197 35.97 -32.01 -39.40
C ASN A 197 35.76 -30.70 -40.21
N GLN A 198 36.17 -29.54 -39.64
CA GLN A 198 37.14 -28.62 -40.28
C GLN A 198 37.40 -27.31 -39.49
N THR A 199 38.66 -27.18 -39.07
CA THR A 199 39.52 -25.98 -38.94
C THR A 199 38.97 -24.56 -39.24
N ARG A 200 39.30 -23.59 -38.36
CA ARG A 200 39.95 -22.32 -38.81
C ARG A 200 40.79 -21.54 -37.77
N THR A 201 42.10 -21.63 -37.96
CA THR A 201 43.25 -20.75 -37.63
C THR A 201 43.06 -19.29 -37.13
N GLY A 202 43.97 -18.85 -36.23
CA GLY A 202 44.44 -17.44 -36.09
C GLY A 202 44.46 -16.92 -34.64
N GLN A 203 45.59 -16.90 -33.91
CA GLN A 203 46.62 -15.83 -33.86
C GLN A 203 46.05 -14.40 -33.65
N ARG A 204 46.59 -13.55 -32.74
CA ARG A 204 48.03 -13.27 -32.53
C ARG A 204 48.32 -12.50 -31.21
N ARG A 205 49.43 -12.85 -30.52
CA ARG A 205 50.34 -12.08 -29.59
C ARG A 205 49.75 -11.08 -28.56
N ALA A 206 50.01 -11.19 -27.24
CA ALA A 206 51.29 -11.04 -26.49
C ALA A 206 51.74 -9.57 -26.30
N ASN A 207 52.36 -9.11 -25.20
CA ASN A 207 53.35 -9.68 -24.25
C ASN A 207 52.97 -9.43 -22.76
N HIS A 208 53.31 -10.28 -21.77
CA HIS A 208 54.60 -10.44 -21.04
C HIS A 208 55.12 -9.17 -20.32
N SER A 209 55.72 -9.19 -19.12
CA SER A 209 56.02 -10.24 -18.09
C SER A 209 56.57 -9.56 -16.79
N THR A 210 57.27 -10.10 -15.77
CA THR A 210 57.98 -11.40 -15.48
C THR A 210 58.34 -11.47 -13.96
N HIS A 211 58.23 -12.64 -13.30
CA HIS A 211 58.92 -13.06 -12.04
C HIS A 211 58.69 -12.26 -10.71
N ASP A 212 58.95 -12.79 -9.49
CA ASP A 212 59.59 -14.07 -9.10
C ASP A 212 59.01 -14.75 -7.82
N MET A 213 59.55 -15.93 -7.47
CA MET A 213 59.06 -16.86 -6.43
C MET A 213 59.48 -16.55 -4.96
N SER A 214 58.68 -17.01 -3.99
CA SER A 214 59.18 -17.80 -2.84
C SER A 214 58.04 -18.51 -2.09
N GLU A 215 58.27 -19.78 -1.71
CA GLU A 215 57.43 -20.52 -0.75
C GLU A 215 57.91 -20.30 0.69
N HIS A 216 57.05 -20.55 1.69
CA HIS A 216 57.37 -21.35 2.89
C HIS A 216 56.11 -21.63 3.73
N ASN A 217 55.74 -22.91 3.89
CA ASN A 217 54.71 -23.39 4.82
C ASN A 217 55.35 -24.14 6.00
N PRO A 218 54.74 -24.07 7.19
CA PRO A 218 54.35 -25.31 7.88
C PRO A 218 52.90 -25.18 8.43
N LEU A 219 51.98 -26.16 8.30
CA LEU A 219 52.00 -27.57 8.78
C LEU A 219 52.23 -27.65 10.30
N LEU A 220 51.43 -28.31 11.16
CA LEU A 220 50.21 -29.15 11.08
C LEU A 220 49.45 -28.97 12.42
N SER A 221 48.20 -29.38 12.69
CA SER A 221 47.20 -30.30 12.10
C SER A 221 45.78 -29.75 12.44
N ARG A 222 44.61 -30.42 12.42
CA ARG A 222 44.16 -31.83 12.30
C ARG A 222 42.71 -31.85 11.79
N VAL A 223 42.35 -32.78 10.90
CA VAL A 223 40.95 -32.99 10.44
C VAL A 223 40.53 -34.44 10.61
N THR A 224 39.35 -34.65 11.19
CA THR A 224 38.61 -35.93 11.26
C THR A 224 37.11 -35.61 11.44
N SER A 225 36.13 -36.23 10.79
CA SER A 225 36.13 -37.12 9.60
C SER A 225 34.69 -37.45 9.19
N GLY A 226 34.37 -37.44 7.89
CA GLY A 226 33.04 -37.81 7.35
C GLY A 226 32.08 -36.62 7.16
N GLY A 227 31.13 -36.64 6.21
CA GLY A 227 30.79 -37.67 5.22
C GLY A 227 30.02 -37.13 4.01
N ARG A 228 29.81 -37.96 2.97
CA ARG A 228 29.24 -37.56 1.65
C ARG A 228 27.75 -37.14 1.70
N ARG A 229 27.44 -35.99 1.10
CA ARG A 229 26.35 -35.72 0.11
C ARG A 229 26.48 -34.26 -0.34
N SER A 230 26.66 -33.94 -1.62
CA SER A 230 25.74 -34.05 -2.78
C SER A 230 25.05 -32.71 -3.03
N TYR A 231 25.28 -32.11 -4.21
CA TYR A 231 24.53 -30.95 -4.67
C TYR A 231 23.10 -31.38 -5.02
N MET A 232 22.11 -30.67 -4.48
CA MET A 232 20.81 -30.45 -5.14
C MET A 232 20.16 -29.20 -4.56
N SER A 233 19.31 -28.54 -5.33
CA SER A 233 18.41 -27.47 -4.89
C SER A 233 17.38 -27.98 -3.89
N ASP A 234 16.93 -27.12 -2.97
CA ASP A 234 15.68 -27.34 -2.25
C ASP A 234 14.88 -26.03 -2.19
N LEU A 235 13.55 -26.14 -2.26
CA LEU A 235 12.63 -24.99 -2.27
C LEU A 235 12.03 -24.74 -0.89
N GLU A 236 11.49 -23.54 -0.72
CA GLU A 236 10.28 -23.23 0.07
C GLU A 236 10.02 -24.06 1.34
N GLY A 237 10.62 -23.65 2.46
CA GLY A 237 10.40 -24.26 3.77
C GLY A 237 10.38 -23.24 4.91
N GLN A 238 9.22 -22.64 5.20
CA GLN A 238 9.05 -21.80 6.40
C GLN A 238 9.15 -22.67 7.67
N LYS A 239 10.32 -22.66 8.32
CA LYS A 239 10.47 -23.31 9.64
C LYS A 239 9.66 -22.53 10.68
N PRO A 240 8.77 -23.18 11.47
CA PRO A 240 8.02 -22.50 12.51
C PRO A 240 8.98 -21.95 13.57
N GLN A 241 9.05 -20.62 13.69
CA GLN A 241 9.96 -19.94 14.59
C GLN A 241 9.45 -20.04 16.03
N ALA A 242 9.80 -21.15 16.70
CA ALA A 242 9.39 -21.43 18.07
C ALA A 242 9.74 -20.26 19.00
N ARG A 243 8.72 -19.69 19.68
CA ARG A 243 8.88 -18.60 20.64
C ARG A 243 9.66 -19.06 21.87
N ARG A 244 10.98 -18.94 21.84
CA ARG A 244 11.82 -19.08 23.05
C ARG A 244 11.46 -17.98 24.06
N PRO A 245 11.38 -18.30 25.37
CA PRO A 245 11.16 -17.28 26.40
C PRO A 245 12.38 -16.38 26.52
N TRP A 246 12.18 -15.06 26.50
CA TRP A 246 13.23 -14.02 26.49
C TRP A 246 14.30 -14.18 27.59
N ILE A 247 13.94 -14.80 28.72
CA ILE A 247 14.83 -15.09 29.84
C ILE A 247 16.01 -16.00 29.43
N SER A 248 15.83 -16.96 28.51
CA SER A 248 16.92 -17.86 28.11
C SER A 248 18.04 -17.14 27.35
N ASP A 249 17.68 -16.18 26.50
CA ASP A 249 18.66 -15.42 25.71
C ASP A 249 19.51 -14.51 26.62
N LEU A 250 18.93 -13.96 27.70
CA LEU A 250 19.64 -13.16 28.69
C LEU A 250 20.69 -13.96 29.46
N VAL A 251 20.35 -15.19 29.88
CA VAL A 251 21.29 -16.09 30.57
C VAL A 251 22.42 -16.55 29.64
N GLU A 252 22.11 -16.87 28.38
CA GLU A 252 23.12 -17.29 27.40
C GLU A 252 24.08 -16.14 27.01
N VAL A 253 23.58 -14.90 26.96
CA VAL A 253 24.41 -13.69 26.79
C VAL A 253 25.28 -13.44 28.03
N GLY A 254 24.75 -13.64 29.24
CA GLY A 254 25.48 -13.51 30.50
C GLY A 254 26.74 -14.38 30.54
N HIS A 255 26.59 -15.70 30.39
CA HIS A 255 27.73 -16.62 30.37
C HIS A 255 28.71 -16.35 29.22
N LYS A 256 28.24 -15.99 28.02
CA LYS A 256 29.13 -15.61 26.90
C LYS A 256 29.90 -14.31 27.14
N MET A 257 29.40 -13.42 28.00
CA MET A 257 30.14 -12.23 28.42
C MET A 257 31.14 -12.57 29.53
N GLU A 258 30.75 -13.43 30.47
CA GLU A 258 31.58 -13.97 31.56
C GLU A 258 32.79 -14.78 31.05
N GLU A 259 32.61 -15.67 30.08
CA GLU A 259 33.71 -16.38 29.40
C GLU A 259 34.67 -15.43 28.69
N ARG A 260 34.16 -14.39 28.02
CA ARG A 260 34.99 -13.39 27.33
C ARG A 260 35.75 -12.50 28.30
N MET A 261 35.13 -12.13 29.42
CA MET A 261 35.72 -11.27 30.43
C MET A 261 36.79 -12.04 31.23
N SER A 262 36.53 -13.29 31.61
CA SER A 262 37.51 -14.17 32.25
C SER A 262 38.67 -14.53 31.31
N TYR A 263 38.43 -14.79 30.03
CA TYR A 263 39.50 -14.95 29.03
C TYR A 263 40.34 -13.67 28.87
N GLY A 264 39.70 -12.50 28.77
CA GLY A 264 40.37 -11.21 28.69
C GLY A 264 41.25 -10.92 29.92
N VAL A 265 40.74 -11.15 31.12
CA VAL A 265 41.49 -11.02 32.38
C VAL A 265 42.64 -12.04 32.44
N ALA A 266 42.42 -13.30 32.04
CA ALA A 266 43.48 -14.31 32.01
C ALA A 266 44.63 -13.94 31.04
N VAL A 267 44.32 -13.29 29.91
CA VAL A 267 45.34 -12.77 28.96
C VAL A 267 46.03 -11.51 29.50
N ALA A 268 45.31 -10.63 30.20
CA ALA A 268 45.87 -9.44 30.84
C ALA A 268 46.80 -9.78 32.03
N VAL A 269 46.51 -10.86 32.76
CA VAL A 269 47.28 -11.31 33.94
C VAL A 269 48.45 -12.24 33.58
N SER A 270 48.57 -12.72 32.34
CA SER A 270 49.65 -13.63 31.90
C SER A 270 50.67 -12.99 30.93
N PRO A 271 51.66 -12.22 31.43
CA PRO A 271 52.59 -11.45 30.58
C PRO A 271 53.52 -12.29 29.68
N SER A 272 53.64 -13.61 29.90
CA SER A 272 54.43 -14.50 29.03
C SER A 272 53.76 -14.81 27.68
N ARG A 273 52.49 -14.42 27.48
CA ARG A 273 51.74 -14.60 26.22
C ARG A 273 51.71 -13.35 25.34
N TRP A 274 52.39 -12.28 25.75
CA TRP A 274 52.35 -10.99 25.07
C TRP A 274 53.40 -10.93 23.94
N ASP A 275 52.98 -11.07 22.68
CA ASP A 275 53.84 -10.74 21.55
C ASP A 275 54.15 -9.24 21.56
N ARG A 276 55.41 -8.91 21.89
CA ARG A 276 55.90 -7.53 21.97
C ARG A 276 55.73 -6.75 20.67
N LYS A 277 55.72 -7.40 19.49
CA LYS A 277 55.48 -6.72 18.21
C LYS A 277 54.02 -6.36 18.03
N ALA A 278 53.10 -7.30 18.27
CA ALA A 278 51.67 -7.03 18.24
C ALA A 278 51.25 -5.99 19.30
N LEU A 279 51.84 -6.05 20.49
CA LEU A 279 51.56 -5.10 21.57
C LEU A 279 52.12 -3.70 21.27
N TRP A 280 53.34 -3.58 20.74
CA TRP A 280 53.86 -2.29 20.26
C TRP A 280 52.99 -1.70 19.12
N HIS A 281 52.59 -2.54 18.16
CA HIS A 281 51.74 -2.12 17.05
C HIS A 281 50.36 -1.63 17.52
N ASN A 282 49.71 -2.37 18.42
CA ASN A 282 48.32 -2.11 18.79
C ASN A 282 48.17 -1.13 19.97
N CYS A 283 49.15 -1.05 20.87
CA CYS A 283 49.11 -0.16 22.05
C CYS A 283 49.94 1.12 21.89
N VAL A 284 50.82 1.23 20.87
CA VAL A 284 51.61 2.45 20.61
C VAL A 284 51.41 2.95 19.19
N LEU A 285 51.72 2.14 18.17
CA LEU A 285 51.68 2.61 16.77
C LEU A 285 50.27 3.02 16.32
N THR A 286 49.27 2.19 16.61
CA THR A 286 47.88 2.41 16.17
C THR A 286 47.22 3.60 16.88
N PRO A 287 47.36 3.79 18.22
CA PRO A 287 46.95 5.03 18.89
C PRO A 287 47.65 6.27 18.31
N VAL A 288 48.97 6.23 18.12
CA VAL A 288 49.72 7.37 17.58
C VAL A 288 49.25 7.75 16.17
N SER A 289 48.95 6.77 15.30
CA SER A 289 48.36 7.06 13.99
C SER A 289 46.94 7.64 14.04
N CYS A 290 46.21 7.43 15.14
CA CYS A 290 44.88 8.02 15.33
C CYS A 290 44.93 9.47 15.86
N LEU A 291 46.02 9.90 16.51
CA LEU A 291 46.12 11.21 17.19
C LEU A 291 45.72 12.42 16.30
N PRO A 292 46.13 12.55 15.02
CA PRO A 292 45.72 13.67 14.19
C PRO A 292 44.20 13.71 13.98
N VAL A 293 43.56 12.54 13.86
CA VAL A 293 42.11 12.43 13.64
C VAL A 293 41.34 12.68 14.93
N VAL A 294 41.87 12.17 16.05
CA VAL A 294 41.34 12.42 17.39
C VAL A 294 41.41 13.92 17.72
N ALA A 295 42.50 14.61 17.38
CA ALA A 295 42.60 16.07 17.53
C ALA A 295 41.57 16.83 16.67
N VAL A 296 41.32 16.38 15.43
CA VAL A 296 40.28 16.96 14.56
C VAL A 296 38.87 16.71 15.10
N GLY A 297 38.58 15.50 15.60
CA GLY A 297 37.30 15.19 16.25
C GLY A 297 37.11 15.98 17.56
N LEU A 298 38.18 16.13 18.35
CA LEU A 298 38.17 16.89 19.59
C LEU A 298 37.91 18.37 19.33
N LEU A 299 38.50 18.94 18.27
CA LEU A 299 38.24 20.31 17.85
C LEU A 299 36.76 20.52 17.47
N LEU A 300 36.12 19.56 16.79
CA LEU A 300 34.67 19.62 16.54
C LEU A 300 33.88 19.53 17.86
N ASN A 301 34.19 18.57 18.73
CA ASN A 301 33.50 18.44 20.03
C ASN A 301 33.66 19.70 20.90
N ILE A 302 34.79 20.41 20.82
CA ILE A 302 34.99 21.71 21.49
C ILE A 302 34.15 22.80 20.83
N LEU A 303 34.14 22.89 19.49
CA LEU A 303 33.33 23.88 18.76
C LEU A 303 31.84 23.71 19.10
N ASP A 304 31.31 22.49 18.94
CA ASP A 304 29.93 22.12 19.22
C ASP A 304 29.56 22.37 20.71
N ALA A 305 30.44 22.04 21.66
CA ALA A 305 30.18 22.29 23.08
C ALA A 305 30.07 23.80 23.40
N LEU A 306 30.90 24.62 22.75
CA LEU A 306 30.96 26.06 23.00
C LEU A 306 29.81 26.82 22.32
N SER A 307 29.23 26.29 21.24
CA SER A 307 28.01 26.84 20.64
C SER A 307 26.72 26.28 21.23
N TYR A 308 26.62 24.96 21.43
CA TYR A 308 25.36 24.28 21.74
C TYR A 308 25.24 24.06 23.25
N GLY A 309 26.27 23.47 23.87
CA GLY A 309 26.32 23.23 25.31
C GLY A 309 26.18 24.50 26.14
N MET A 310 26.80 25.61 25.72
CA MET A 310 26.65 26.89 26.43
C MET A 310 25.21 27.46 26.36
N VAL A 311 24.52 27.24 25.24
CA VAL A 311 23.17 27.77 24.97
C VAL A 311 22.07 26.81 25.47
N LEU A 312 22.43 25.64 26.01
CA LEU A 312 21.53 24.62 26.53
C LEU A 312 20.51 25.17 27.56
N PHE A 313 20.99 26.04 28.45
CA PHE A 313 20.15 26.74 29.43
C PHE A 313 19.79 28.16 28.94
N PRO A 314 18.60 28.69 29.29
CA PRO A 314 18.16 30.02 28.84
C PRO A 314 18.87 31.14 29.61
N LEU A 315 20.12 31.44 29.23
CA LEU A 315 21.03 32.36 29.94
C LEU A 315 20.51 33.80 30.09
N GLY A 316 19.55 34.24 29.25
CA GLY A 316 18.89 35.54 29.40
C GLY A 316 18.04 35.67 30.67
N ARG A 317 17.71 34.55 31.35
CA ARG A 317 17.04 34.58 32.66
C ARG A 317 18.08 34.68 33.79
N PRO A 318 17.93 35.62 34.76
CA PRO A 318 18.92 35.82 35.83
C PRO A 318 19.32 34.54 36.58
N ILE A 319 18.35 33.67 36.88
CA ILE A 319 18.58 32.42 37.63
C ILE A 319 19.42 31.41 36.81
N PHE A 320 19.30 31.39 35.49
CA PHE A 320 20.07 30.48 34.61
C PHE A 320 21.38 31.10 34.09
N SER A 321 21.63 32.40 34.32
CA SER A 321 22.74 33.16 33.73
C SER A 321 24.15 32.62 34.02
N HIS A 322 24.32 31.84 35.09
CA HIS A 322 25.60 31.22 35.48
C HIS A 322 25.73 29.76 35.01
N LEU A 323 24.66 29.10 34.56
CA LEU A 323 24.67 27.69 34.16
C LEU A 323 25.28 27.44 32.76
N GLY A 324 25.84 28.46 32.10
CA GLY A 324 26.53 28.30 30.82
C GLY A 324 27.72 27.33 30.87
N SER A 325 28.42 27.22 32.01
CA SER A 325 29.44 26.20 32.25
C SER A 325 28.82 24.80 32.48
N ALA A 326 27.74 24.71 33.24
CA ALA A 326 27.02 23.47 33.49
C ALA A 326 26.42 22.87 32.20
N GLY A 327 25.93 23.70 31.27
CA GLY A 327 25.44 23.23 29.98
C GLY A 327 26.55 22.59 29.12
N ILE A 328 27.76 23.15 29.16
CA ILE A 328 28.95 22.58 28.50
C ILE A 328 29.35 21.23 29.14
N SER A 329 29.22 21.06 30.46
CA SER A 329 29.56 19.78 31.11
C SER A 329 28.52 18.70 30.79
N VAL A 330 27.24 19.04 30.84
CA VAL A 330 26.12 18.17 30.41
C VAL A 330 26.28 17.74 28.94
N PHE A 331 26.65 18.67 28.04
CA PHE A 331 26.97 18.36 26.65
C PHE A 331 28.12 17.35 26.52
N TYR A 332 29.23 17.54 27.26
CA TYR A 332 30.36 16.61 27.21
C TYR A 332 30.01 15.23 27.77
N VAL A 333 29.21 15.13 28.85
CA VAL A 333 28.73 13.83 29.36
C VAL A 333 27.92 13.10 28.28
N SER A 334 26.96 13.76 27.63
CA SER A 334 26.17 13.17 26.52
C SER A 334 27.05 12.72 25.35
N THR A 335 28.04 13.53 25.00
CA THR A 335 29.03 13.25 23.94
C THR A 335 29.91 12.05 24.29
N ILE A 336 30.39 11.93 25.52
CA ILE A 336 31.23 10.82 25.98
C ILE A 336 30.43 9.50 26.03
N VAL A 337 29.24 9.51 26.62
CA VAL A 337 28.35 8.33 26.71
C VAL A 337 27.96 7.83 25.32
N SER A 338 27.59 8.74 24.42
CA SER A 338 27.21 8.39 23.05
C SER A 338 28.40 7.94 22.20
N GLN A 339 29.55 8.60 22.31
CA GLN A 339 30.76 8.18 21.60
C GLN A 339 31.19 6.78 22.02
N ILE A 340 31.17 6.44 23.32
CA ILE A 340 31.44 5.08 23.80
C ILE A 340 30.41 4.09 23.24
N THR A 341 29.13 4.44 23.27
CA THR A 341 28.03 3.58 22.82
C THR A 341 28.10 3.26 21.32
N PHE A 342 28.25 4.27 20.46
CA PHE A 342 28.37 4.06 19.01
C PHE A 342 29.69 3.37 18.63
N SER A 343 30.82 3.76 19.25
CA SER A 343 32.12 3.09 19.03
C SER A 343 32.07 1.60 19.39
N SER A 344 31.25 1.22 20.37
CA SER A 344 31.03 -0.18 20.76
C SER A 344 30.09 -0.92 19.81
N GLY A 345 28.89 -0.38 19.56
CA GLY A 345 27.79 -1.11 18.94
C GLY A 345 27.54 -0.87 17.45
N SER A 346 27.90 0.30 16.91
CA SER A 346 27.41 0.73 15.59
C SER A 346 28.05 -0.07 14.46
N ILE A 347 27.34 -0.20 13.33
CA ILE A 347 27.94 -0.67 12.06
C ILE A 347 29.10 0.26 11.62
N PHE A 348 28.96 1.57 11.83
CA PHE A 348 29.96 2.56 11.42
C PHE A 348 31.12 2.64 12.41
N LYS A 349 32.28 2.07 12.07
CA LYS A 349 33.48 2.00 12.93
C LYS A 349 34.04 3.37 13.36
N GLY A 350 33.74 4.42 12.61
CA GLY A 350 34.13 5.81 12.87
C GLY A 350 32.96 6.75 13.13
N SER A 351 31.85 6.23 13.68
CA SER A 351 30.72 7.03 14.16
C SER A 351 31.15 8.09 15.17
N VAL A 352 30.69 9.33 15.00
CA VAL A 352 30.79 10.40 16.01
C VAL A 352 29.43 10.60 16.68
N GLY A 353 29.40 10.45 18.00
CA GLY A 353 28.23 10.76 18.84
C GLY A 353 28.32 12.16 19.41
N SER A 354 27.22 12.90 19.43
CA SER A 354 27.11 14.23 20.05
C SER A 354 25.64 14.57 20.32
N GLU A 355 25.38 15.72 20.95
CA GLU A 355 24.04 16.33 20.99
C GLU A 355 23.70 17.00 19.63
N LEU A 356 22.41 17.31 19.43
CA LEU A 356 21.84 17.99 18.27
C LEU A 356 21.30 19.35 18.72
N ILE A 357 21.87 20.47 18.27
CA ILE A 357 21.38 21.81 18.66
C ILE A 357 19.88 22.03 18.37
N GLU A 358 19.32 21.30 17.42
CA GLU A 358 17.88 21.31 17.15
C GLU A 358 17.01 20.86 18.34
N VAL A 359 17.59 20.28 19.40
CA VAL A 359 16.89 19.94 20.66
C VAL A 359 16.87 21.07 21.70
N VAL A 360 17.79 22.04 21.63
CA VAL A 360 17.88 23.19 22.55
C VAL A 360 16.57 23.99 22.72
N PRO A 361 15.75 24.25 21.67
CA PRO A 361 14.49 24.98 21.84
C PRO A 361 13.47 24.25 22.75
N PHE A 362 13.52 22.91 22.78
CA PHE A 362 12.67 22.11 23.66
C PHE A 362 13.16 22.17 25.11
N PHE A 363 14.48 22.19 25.33
CA PHE A 363 15.06 22.43 26.65
C PHE A 363 14.69 23.82 27.20
N HIS A 364 14.73 24.86 26.36
CA HIS A 364 14.27 26.20 26.72
C HIS A 364 12.76 26.25 27.02
N ASN A 365 11.93 25.55 26.25
CA ASN A 365 10.48 25.42 26.52
C ASN A 365 10.23 24.77 27.89
N MET A 366 10.91 23.66 28.19
CA MET A 366 10.80 22.97 29.48
C MET A 366 11.26 23.85 30.65
N ALA A 367 12.42 24.50 30.55
CA ALA A 367 12.90 25.42 31.58
C ALA A 367 11.92 26.61 31.80
N ALA A 368 11.32 27.13 30.73
CA ALA A 368 10.31 28.18 30.81
C ALA A 368 9.03 27.71 31.54
N LYS A 369 8.52 26.51 31.23
CA LYS A 369 7.37 25.89 31.91
C LYS A 369 7.65 25.56 33.37
N ILE A 370 8.83 25.08 33.70
CA ILE A 370 9.23 24.82 35.09
C ILE A 370 9.30 26.14 35.88
N THR A 371 9.81 27.22 35.28
CA THR A 371 9.78 28.55 35.93
C THR A 371 8.35 29.03 36.21
N GLU A 372 7.42 28.80 35.26
CA GLU A 372 6.00 29.19 35.36
C GLU A 372 5.26 28.47 36.52
N VAL A 373 5.62 27.22 36.81
CA VAL A 373 4.99 26.40 37.86
C VAL A 373 5.70 26.52 39.22
N VAL A 374 7.03 26.59 39.25
CA VAL A 374 7.82 26.66 40.50
C VAL A 374 7.91 28.08 41.06
N GLY A 375 7.95 29.09 40.17
CA GLY A 375 8.17 30.49 40.52
C GLY A 375 9.62 30.80 40.92
N GLU A 376 10.00 32.08 40.84
CA GLU A 376 11.38 32.56 41.06
C GLU A 376 11.85 32.47 42.53
N GLY A 377 10.98 32.08 43.47
CA GLY A 377 11.26 32.08 44.90
C GLY A 377 12.08 30.88 45.43
N ASN A 378 12.34 29.86 44.61
CA ASN A 378 13.14 28.68 44.99
C ASN A 378 14.09 28.28 43.83
N PRO A 379 15.26 28.94 43.66
CA PRO A 379 16.14 28.72 42.52
C PRO A 379 16.64 27.28 42.43
N ASP A 380 17.13 26.70 43.54
CA ASP A 380 17.72 25.36 43.61
C ASP A 380 16.71 24.28 43.16
N ALA A 381 15.46 24.39 43.63
CA ALA A 381 14.37 23.50 43.24
C ALA A 381 14.02 23.61 41.74
N MET A 382 14.10 24.82 41.17
CA MET A 382 13.87 25.05 39.74
C MET A 382 15.01 24.47 38.88
N ILE A 383 16.27 24.65 39.31
CA ILE A 383 17.45 24.09 38.63
C ILE A 383 17.41 22.56 38.67
N ALA A 384 17.24 21.95 39.84
CA ALA A 384 17.13 20.50 40.01
C ALA A 384 15.97 19.92 39.16
N THR A 385 14.80 20.55 39.18
CA THR A 385 13.65 20.12 38.37
C THR A 385 13.92 20.25 36.87
N THR A 386 14.71 21.23 36.43
CA THR A 386 15.11 21.42 35.03
C THR A 386 16.07 20.32 34.58
N ILE A 387 17.12 20.04 35.34
CA ILE A 387 18.10 18.98 35.06
C ILE A 387 17.42 17.60 35.02
N VAL A 388 16.53 17.32 35.98
CA VAL A 388 15.75 16.07 36.02
C VAL A 388 14.81 15.96 34.82
N SER A 389 14.15 17.05 34.40
CA SER A 389 13.29 17.04 33.21
C SER A 389 14.07 16.82 31.92
N PHE A 390 15.26 17.41 31.79
CA PHE A 390 16.16 17.20 30.65
C PHE A 390 16.61 15.73 30.58
N SER A 391 17.04 15.18 31.73
CA SER A 391 17.49 13.78 31.87
C SER A 391 16.37 12.78 31.58
N LEU A 392 15.17 13.03 32.13
CA LEU A 392 13.98 12.21 31.89
C LEU A 392 13.57 12.23 30.42
N SER A 393 13.72 13.36 29.73
CA SER A 393 13.49 13.42 28.28
C SER A 393 14.43 12.48 27.51
N ALA A 394 15.72 12.41 27.89
CA ALA A 394 16.70 11.52 27.27
C ALA A 394 16.39 10.04 27.56
N MET A 395 15.97 9.71 28.79
CA MET A 395 15.47 8.38 29.13
C MET A 395 14.25 7.99 28.30
N MET A 396 13.31 8.91 28.09
CA MET A 396 12.10 8.66 27.31
C MET A 396 12.40 8.46 25.82
N THR A 397 13.23 9.32 25.21
CA THR A 397 13.72 9.12 23.83
C THR A 397 14.45 7.79 23.70
N GLY A 398 15.31 7.45 24.66
CA GLY A 398 16.03 6.17 24.70
C GLY A 398 15.10 4.97 24.72
N LEU A 399 14.07 5.00 25.57
CA LEU A 399 13.05 3.97 25.66
C LEU A 399 12.25 3.84 24.35
N VAL A 400 11.80 4.95 23.75
CA VAL A 400 11.02 4.94 22.51
C VAL A 400 11.83 4.39 21.33
N PHE A 401 13.10 4.80 21.17
CA PHE A 401 13.97 4.26 20.13
C PHE A 401 14.26 2.76 20.33
N TYR A 402 14.52 2.35 21.57
CA TYR A 402 14.70 0.94 21.91
C TYR A 402 13.47 0.10 21.55
N LEU A 403 12.27 0.54 21.97
CA LEU A 403 11.01 -0.13 21.67
C LEU A 403 10.75 -0.18 20.16
N MET A 404 10.95 0.93 19.42
CA MET A 404 10.76 0.97 17.97
C MET A 404 11.65 -0.04 17.23
N GLY A 405 12.94 -0.11 17.58
CA GLY A 405 13.86 -1.11 17.03
C GLY A 405 13.58 -2.54 17.54
N ARG A 406 13.01 -2.70 18.74
CA ARG A 406 12.62 -4.00 19.31
C ARG A 406 11.35 -4.59 18.67
N PHE A 407 10.44 -3.75 18.20
CA PHE A 407 9.22 -4.12 17.47
C PHE A 407 9.38 -4.05 15.94
N LYS A 408 10.54 -3.64 15.42
CA LYS A 408 10.85 -3.45 13.99
C LYS A 408 10.00 -2.38 13.27
N VAL A 409 9.51 -1.38 14.00
CA VAL A 409 8.63 -0.32 13.47
C VAL A 409 9.42 0.80 12.76
N GLY A 410 10.76 0.74 12.76
CA GLY A 410 11.65 1.77 12.19
C GLY A 410 11.44 2.10 10.70
N TYR A 411 10.76 1.24 9.93
CA TYR A 411 10.40 1.54 8.54
C TYR A 411 9.31 2.63 8.41
N VAL A 412 8.46 2.81 9.43
CA VAL A 412 7.31 3.72 9.39
C VAL A 412 7.72 5.18 9.24
N VAL A 413 8.92 5.54 9.71
CA VAL A 413 9.46 6.92 9.62
C VAL A 413 9.66 7.35 8.16
N GLY A 414 9.85 6.41 7.24
CA GLY A 414 9.92 6.67 5.80
C GLY A 414 8.63 7.24 5.17
N PHE A 415 7.49 7.15 5.85
CA PHE A 415 6.22 7.73 5.40
C PHE A 415 6.03 9.20 5.80
N ILE A 416 6.91 9.76 6.64
CA ILE A 416 6.73 11.11 7.16
C ILE A 416 7.18 12.14 6.11
N PRO A 417 6.31 13.07 5.68
CA PRO A 417 6.66 14.01 4.62
C PRO A 417 7.83 14.91 4.99
N ARG A 418 8.86 14.93 4.12
CA ARG A 418 10.10 15.72 4.28
C ARG A 418 9.84 17.22 4.56
N HIS A 419 8.72 17.76 4.10
CA HIS A 419 8.37 19.17 4.35
C HIS A 419 8.02 19.46 5.83
N ILE A 420 7.60 18.48 6.64
CA ILE A 420 7.44 18.69 8.09
C ILE A 420 8.81 18.96 8.72
N LEU A 421 9.79 18.09 8.43
CA LEU A 421 11.16 18.21 8.95
C LEU A 421 11.80 19.55 8.56
N LEU A 422 11.65 19.97 7.29
CA LEU A 422 12.10 21.29 6.83
C LEU A 422 11.41 22.43 7.57
N GLY A 423 10.11 22.31 7.87
CA GLY A 423 9.39 23.26 8.73
C GLY A 423 10.00 23.35 10.14
N CYS A 424 10.29 22.20 10.75
CA CYS A 424 10.91 22.14 12.07
C CYS A 424 12.33 22.73 12.08
N ILE A 425 13.17 22.36 11.09
CA ILE A 425 14.53 22.90 10.91
C ILE A 425 14.49 24.43 10.74
N GLY A 426 13.54 24.96 9.97
CA GLY A 426 13.39 26.41 9.81
C GLY A 426 12.93 27.12 11.11
N GLY A 427 12.09 26.47 11.91
CA GLY A 427 11.69 26.95 13.22
C GLY A 427 12.86 26.98 14.22
N VAL A 428 13.69 25.93 14.22
CA VAL A 428 14.97 25.90 14.94
C VAL A 428 15.89 27.03 14.45
N GLY A 429 16.11 27.17 13.14
CA GLY A 429 16.99 28.20 12.58
C GLY A 429 16.56 29.62 12.98
N TRP A 430 15.26 29.92 12.95
CA TRP A 430 14.74 31.18 13.47
C TRP A 430 15.00 31.35 14.97
N PHE A 431 14.74 30.32 15.78
CA PHE A 431 15.02 30.35 17.21
C PHE A 431 16.51 30.59 17.48
N LEU A 432 17.42 29.96 16.75
CA LEU A 432 18.86 30.20 16.91
C LEU A 432 19.26 31.64 16.56
N VAL A 433 18.68 32.24 15.50
CA VAL A 433 18.88 33.67 15.23
C VAL A 433 18.36 34.52 16.41
N ALA A 434 17.19 34.21 16.96
CA ALA A 434 16.61 34.93 18.10
C ALA A 434 17.44 34.78 19.39
N THR A 435 17.91 33.58 19.71
CA THR A 435 18.80 33.30 20.85
C THR A 435 20.20 33.89 20.63
N GLY A 436 20.66 34.00 19.38
CA GLY A 436 21.85 34.74 19.01
C GLY A 436 21.77 36.22 19.42
N PHE A 437 20.60 36.87 19.24
CA PHE A 437 20.35 38.20 19.80
C PHE A 437 20.32 38.18 21.34
N GLU A 438 19.57 37.26 21.96
CA GLU A 438 19.44 37.17 23.42
C GLU A 438 20.79 37.03 24.14
N VAL A 439 21.64 36.10 23.69
CA VAL A 439 22.96 35.82 24.26
C VAL A 439 23.96 36.93 23.93
N SER A 440 23.99 37.42 22.69
CA SER A 440 24.97 38.45 22.30
C SER A 440 24.65 39.82 22.91
N ALA A 441 23.37 40.21 22.98
CA ALA A 441 22.94 41.48 23.56
C ALA A 441 22.76 41.42 25.10
N ARG A 442 22.89 40.23 25.72
CA ARG A 442 22.62 39.98 27.14
C ARG A 442 21.28 40.55 27.62
N LEU A 443 20.21 40.23 26.87
CA LEU A 443 18.86 40.67 27.23
C LEU A 443 18.39 40.02 28.54
N ASN A 444 17.75 40.80 29.41
CA ASN A 444 17.15 40.33 30.66
C ASN A 444 15.79 39.66 30.39
N GLY A 445 15.81 38.52 29.70
CA GLY A 445 14.66 37.71 29.35
C GLY A 445 14.68 37.24 27.89
N ARG A 446 13.68 36.43 27.52
CA ARG A 446 13.49 35.94 26.15
C ARG A 446 13.30 37.11 25.19
N LEU A 447 13.83 37.02 23.98
CA LEU A 447 13.54 37.96 22.89
C LEU A 447 12.02 38.02 22.60
N GLN A 448 11.35 39.05 23.14
CA GLN A 448 9.94 39.36 22.89
C GLN A 448 9.80 40.38 21.75
N TYR A 449 8.67 40.35 21.04
CA TYR A 449 8.40 41.21 19.89
C TYR A 449 7.87 42.60 20.29
N ASP A 450 8.36 43.12 21.41
CA ASP A 450 7.83 44.30 22.09
C ASP A 450 8.74 45.54 21.97
N LEU A 451 8.14 46.71 22.14
CA LEU A 451 8.81 48.00 21.93
C LEU A 451 9.97 48.22 22.92
N ASP A 452 9.91 47.65 24.11
CA ASP A 452 10.93 47.82 25.14
C ASP A 452 12.16 46.94 24.91
N THR A 453 11.99 45.72 24.39
CA THR A 453 13.09 44.88 23.88
C THR A 453 13.81 45.58 22.72
N LEU A 454 13.07 46.23 21.82
CA LEU A 454 13.63 47.02 20.73
C LEU A 454 14.45 48.22 21.22
N LYS A 455 14.03 48.91 22.30
CA LYS A 455 14.83 49.98 22.93
C LYS A 455 16.15 49.44 23.48
N GLN A 456 16.12 48.30 24.20
CA GLN A 456 17.33 47.67 24.75
C GLN A 456 18.33 47.26 23.66
N LEU A 457 17.85 46.72 22.54
CA LEU A 457 18.68 46.34 21.39
C LEU A 457 19.32 47.54 20.65
N ILE A 458 18.71 48.72 20.73
CA ILE A 458 19.18 49.96 20.08
C ILE A 458 20.07 50.81 21.01
N ASP A 459 20.14 50.48 22.31
CA ASP A 459 20.95 51.20 23.27
C ASP A 459 22.45 51.18 22.88
N PRO A 460 23.17 52.33 22.92
CA PRO A 460 24.56 52.40 22.43
C PRO A 460 25.57 51.48 23.15
N ALA A 461 25.28 51.01 24.37
CA ALA A 461 26.11 50.02 25.04
C ALA A 461 25.86 48.59 24.48
N THR A 462 24.61 48.29 24.13
CA THR A 462 24.15 46.98 23.67
C THR A 462 24.45 46.72 22.18
N VAL A 463 24.36 47.75 21.33
CA VAL A 463 24.54 47.63 19.87
C VAL A 463 25.87 46.97 19.47
N PRO A 464 27.05 47.36 20.02
CA PRO A 464 28.32 46.72 19.66
C PRO A 464 28.38 45.22 20.00
N LEU A 465 27.76 44.81 21.11
CA LEU A 465 27.80 43.44 21.64
C LEU A 465 27.09 42.43 20.73
N TRP A 466 25.99 42.81 20.05
CA TRP A 466 25.31 41.93 19.08
C TRP A 466 25.67 42.20 17.62
N VAL A 467 26.01 43.42 17.23
CA VAL A 467 26.41 43.72 15.83
C VAL A 467 27.74 43.06 15.49
N THR A 468 28.71 42.98 16.42
CA THR A 468 30.01 42.36 16.12
C THR A 468 29.94 40.85 15.83
N PRO A 469 29.28 39.99 16.64
CA PRO A 469 29.08 38.58 16.26
C PRO A 469 28.21 38.41 15.01
N LEU A 470 27.18 39.25 14.81
CA LEU A 470 26.34 39.19 13.62
C LEU A 470 27.13 39.47 12.32
N VAL A 471 27.99 40.49 12.33
CA VAL A 471 28.86 40.80 11.18
C VAL A 471 29.86 39.66 10.94
N PHE A 472 30.44 39.08 12.00
CA PHE A 472 31.34 37.94 11.87
C PHE A 472 30.63 36.70 11.32
N ALA A 473 29.39 36.43 11.73
CA ALA A 473 28.56 35.35 11.18
C ALA A 473 28.23 35.57 9.69
N ILE A 474 27.86 36.79 9.29
CA ILE A 474 27.59 37.11 7.86
C ILE A 474 28.86 36.94 7.00
N VAL A 475 30.03 37.32 7.52
CA VAL A 475 31.34 37.12 6.86
C VAL A 475 31.70 35.64 6.78
N LEU A 476 31.46 34.87 7.84
CA LEU A 476 31.68 33.43 7.91
C LEU A 476 30.78 32.69 6.91
N PHE A 477 29.46 32.89 6.98
CA PHE A 477 28.45 32.30 6.10
C PHE A 477 28.75 32.55 4.62
N TYR A 478 29.04 33.80 4.25
CA TYR A 478 29.41 34.13 2.86
C TYR A 478 30.79 33.56 2.49
N GLY A 479 31.74 33.54 3.42
CA GLY A 479 33.06 32.94 3.25
C GLY A 479 32.99 31.44 2.94
N GLN A 480 32.20 30.68 3.70
CA GLN A 480 31.94 29.25 3.47
C GLN A 480 31.39 29.00 2.06
N SER A 481 30.49 29.85 1.57
CA SER A 481 29.92 29.73 0.21
C SER A 481 30.95 29.87 -0.92
N LYS A 482 32.15 30.40 -0.64
CA LYS A 482 33.22 30.63 -1.63
C LYS A 482 34.51 29.84 -1.37
N ILE A 483 34.81 29.50 -0.12
CA ILE A 483 36.08 28.89 0.28
C ILE A 483 35.88 27.38 0.43
N THR A 484 36.40 26.62 -0.53
CA THR A 484 36.28 25.14 -0.56
C THR A 484 37.16 24.41 0.47
N SER A 485 37.89 25.14 1.32
CA SER A 485 38.72 24.57 2.38
C SER A 485 37.87 24.16 3.57
N LYS A 486 37.83 22.85 3.86
CA LYS A 486 37.05 22.26 4.96
C LYS A 486 37.47 22.75 6.36
N PHE A 487 38.65 23.36 6.48
CA PHE A 487 39.15 23.93 7.73
C PHE A 487 38.78 25.41 7.92
N PHE A 488 38.10 26.04 6.95
CA PHE A 488 37.80 27.48 7.00
C PHE A 488 36.98 27.86 8.24
N LEU A 489 35.89 27.13 8.54
CA LEU A 489 35.06 27.35 9.72
C LEU A 489 35.89 27.30 11.01
N SER A 490 36.56 26.18 11.27
CA SER A 490 37.33 25.99 12.51
C SER A 490 38.48 27.00 12.65
N MET A 491 39.18 27.34 11.56
CA MET A 491 40.26 28.35 11.59
C MET A 491 39.72 29.77 11.79
N PHE A 492 38.56 30.11 11.21
CA PHE A 492 37.91 31.41 11.41
C PHE A 492 37.46 31.58 12.86
N ILE A 493 36.79 30.58 13.43
CA ILE A 493 36.32 30.61 14.82
C ILE A 493 37.48 30.65 15.82
N LEU A 494 38.56 29.87 15.61
CA LEU A 494 39.78 29.95 16.42
C LEU A 494 40.51 31.31 16.28
N ALA A 495 40.36 32.01 15.16
CA ALA A 495 40.93 33.34 14.99
C ALA A 495 40.19 34.42 15.81
N ILE A 496 38.91 34.24 16.14
CA ILE A 496 38.14 35.22 16.94
C ILE A 496 38.80 35.50 18.31
N PRO A 497 39.05 34.51 19.19
CA PRO A 497 39.71 34.77 20.48
C PRO A 497 41.17 35.23 20.30
N LEU A 498 41.91 34.73 19.30
CA LEU A 498 43.28 35.19 19.03
C LEU A 498 43.33 36.68 18.68
N ILE A 499 42.43 37.15 17.81
CA ILE A 499 42.33 38.56 17.41
C ILE A 499 41.80 39.40 18.57
N PHE A 500 40.80 38.91 19.32
CA PHE A 500 40.28 39.58 20.51
C PHE A 500 41.38 39.84 21.54
N TYR A 501 42.09 38.79 21.99
CA TYR A 501 43.17 38.98 22.97
C TYR A 501 44.37 39.74 22.43
N PHE A 502 44.67 39.66 21.12
CA PHE A 502 45.67 40.53 20.52
C PHE A 502 45.32 42.02 20.70
N PHE A 503 44.06 42.42 20.52
CA PHE A 503 43.65 43.81 20.76
C PHE A 503 43.60 44.17 22.24
N VAL A 504 43.18 43.26 23.13
CA VAL A 504 43.21 43.45 24.59
C VAL A 504 44.64 43.70 25.08
N PHE A 505 45.61 42.88 24.65
CA PHE A 505 47.01 43.03 25.06
C PHE A 505 47.79 44.13 24.29
N ALA A 506 47.23 44.69 23.21
CA ALA A 506 47.86 45.77 22.43
C ALA A 506 47.31 47.17 22.75
N LEU A 507 46.29 47.28 23.61
CA LEU A 507 45.64 48.54 23.97
C LEU A 507 45.49 48.64 25.49
N ASP A 508 46.40 49.38 26.15
CA ASP A 508 46.44 49.59 27.62
C ASP A 508 45.14 50.17 28.24
N ALA A 509 44.16 50.55 27.42
CA ALA A 509 42.83 50.99 27.84
C ALA A 509 41.77 49.87 27.94
N LEU A 510 42.12 48.62 27.58
CA LEU A 510 41.22 47.46 27.56
C LEU A 510 41.59 46.43 28.64
N ASP A 511 41.21 46.71 29.89
CA ASP A 511 41.39 45.73 30.96
C ASP A 511 40.40 44.55 30.82
N VAL A 512 40.87 43.34 31.16
CA VAL A 512 40.12 42.08 31.04
C VAL A 512 38.88 42.09 31.94
N ASP A 513 38.99 42.61 33.16
CA ASP A 513 37.86 42.67 34.09
C ASP A 513 36.85 43.75 33.72
N VAL A 514 37.30 44.89 33.18
CA VAL A 514 36.41 45.92 32.60
C VAL A 514 35.64 45.36 31.40
N LEU A 515 36.28 44.57 30.53
CA LEU A 515 35.61 43.88 29.42
C LEU A 515 34.65 42.77 29.88
N ARG A 516 34.97 42.07 30.97
CA ARG A 516 34.12 41.06 31.60
C ARG A 516 32.86 41.68 32.22
N ASP A 517 32.98 42.87 32.81
CA ASP A 517 31.87 43.63 33.40
C ASP A 517 31.00 44.33 32.35
N HIS A 518 31.59 44.87 31.28
CA HIS A 518 30.87 45.30 30.07
C HIS A 518 30.36 44.13 29.20
N GLY A 519 30.57 42.88 29.63
CA GLY A 519 29.90 41.70 29.08
C GLY A 519 30.51 41.10 27.81
N TRP A 520 31.71 41.52 27.40
CA TRP A 520 32.41 40.96 26.23
C TRP A 520 32.98 39.56 26.47
N ILE A 521 33.20 39.19 27.73
CA ILE A 521 33.77 37.89 28.16
C ILE A 521 32.79 37.23 29.14
N PHE A 522 32.68 35.90 29.11
CA PHE A 522 31.93 35.18 30.13
C PHE A 522 32.64 35.25 31.49
N ARG A 523 31.86 35.29 32.57
CA ARG A 523 32.38 35.03 33.92
C ARG A 523 32.50 33.52 34.08
N GLY A 524 33.69 33.03 34.39
CA GLY A 524 33.88 31.62 34.73
C GLY A 524 33.24 31.27 36.08
N PRO A 525 33.02 29.97 36.37
CA PRO A 525 32.68 29.54 37.73
C PRO A 525 33.80 29.91 38.73
N PRO A 526 33.49 30.06 40.04
CA PRO A 526 34.49 30.39 41.05
C PRO A 526 35.62 29.35 41.10
N SER A 527 36.83 29.84 41.39
CA SER A 527 38.10 29.10 41.21
C SER A 527 38.26 27.81 42.03
N ASP A 528 37.48 27.65 43.10
CA ASP A 528 37.76 26.69 44.16
C ASP A 528 37.04 25.33 43.97
N GLU A 529 36.14 25.21 42.99
CA GLU A 529 35.36 23.99 42.73
C GLU A 529 35.48 23.47 41.28
N PRO A 530 35.49 22.15 41.04
CA PRO A 530 35.49 21.60 39.69
C PRO A 530 34.11 21.77 39.04
N TRP A 531 34.03 22.52 37.95
CA TRP A 531 32.78 22.76 37.19
C TRP A 531 32.01 21.52 36.69
N TRP A 532 32.69 20.38 36.49
CA TRP A 532 32.07 19.09 36.17
C TRP A 532 31.46 18.40 37.41
N TYR A 533 31.83 18.87 38.60
CA TYR A 533 31.34 18.45 39.91
C TYR A 533 30.26 19.41 40.43
N THR A 534 30.24 20.69 40.03
CA THR A 534 29.22 21.69 40.43
C THR A 534 27.77 21.26 40.13
N LEU A 535 27.52 20.55 39.02
CA LEU A 535 26.20 19.98 38.71
C LEU A 535 25.74 18.93 39.76
N TYR A 536 26.70 18.19 40.32
CA TYR A 536 26.47 17.25 41.40
C TYR A 536 26.50 17.94 42.77
N ILE A 537 27.21 19.07 42.94
CA ILE A 537 27.24 19.87 44.17
C ILE A 537 26.01 20.78 44.35
N GLU A 538 25.31 21.25 43.31
CA GLU A 538 24.00 21.90 43.53
C GLU A 538 22.94 20.90 44.04
N LEU A 539 23.14 19.60 43.79
CA LEU A 539 22.49 18.50 44.51
C LEU A 539 23.09 18.31 45.93
N GLU A 540 24.40 18.08 46.05
CA GLU A 540 25.10 17.69 47.29
C GLU A 540 25.19 18.80 48.36
N SER A 541 25.12 20.08 47.99
CA SER A 541 25.16 21.21 48.93
C SER A 541 23.87 21.37 49.74
N SER A 542 22.74 20.83 49.25
CA SER A 542 21.55 20.59 50.06
C SER A 542 21.74 19.52 51.15
N VAL A 543 22.84 18.76 51.07
CA VAL A 543 23.19 17.60 51.90
C VAL A 543 24.32 17.92 52.90
N SER A 544 24.47 19.19 53.30
CA SER A 544 25.39 19.61 54.36
C SER A 544 24.93 19.19 55.79
N SER A 545 24.52 17.93 55.95
CA SER A 545 24.58 17.20 57.22
C SER A 545 24.48 15.67 57.04
N THR A 546 25.54 14.96 57.46
CA THR A 546 25.56 13.52 57.84
C THR A 546 25.81 12.44 56.77
N THR A 547 27.10 12.28 56.42
CA THR A 547 27.83 11.00 56.57
C THR A 547 27.42 9.75 55.75
N THR A 548 28.05 9.62 54.57
CA THR A 548 28.56 8.38 53.94
C THR A 548 27.62 7.18 53.71
N GLY A 549 27.22 6.96 52.44
CA GLY A 549 26.73 5.67 51.95
C GLY A 549 26.52 5.63 50.44
N VAL A 550 27.03 4.62 49.74
CA VAL A 550 26.81 4.43 48.27
C VAL A 550 25.43 3.80 48.00
N ALA A 551 24.42 4.26 48.75
CA ALA A 551 23.03 3.82 48.70
C ALA A 551 22.05 5.01 48.59
N ASP A 552 22.49 6.21 48.95
CA ASP A 552 21.65 7.42 49.01
C ASP A 552 21.61 8.20 47.69
N PHE A 553 21.41 7.50 46.56
CA PHE A 553 21.12 8.10 45.24
C PHE A 553 19.63 8.51 45.12
N CYS A 554 19.02 8.94 46.22
CA CYS A 554 17.55 9.00 46.41
C CYS A 554 16.98 10.09 47.36
N PRO A 555 17.73 10.83 48.21
CA PRO A 555 17.16 11.96 48.98
C PRO A 555 16.65 13.12 48.11
N GLU A 556 17.23 13.28 46.92
CA GLU A 556 17.16 14.46 46.06
C GLU A 556 15.76 14.72 45.46
N PHE A 557 14.93 13.66 45.32
CA PHE A 557 13.56 13.76 44.82
C PHE A 557 12.61 14.62 45.66
N LYS A 558 13.06 15.17 46.79
CA LYS A 558 12.33 16.17 47.60
C LYS A 558 12.41 17.60 47.07
N LEU A 559 13.48 17.97 46.36
CA LEU A 559 13.58 19.31 45.73
C LEU A 559 12.85 19.33 44.37
N VAL A 560 12.74 18.18 43.71
CA VAL A 560 12.10 18.03 42.41
C VAL A 560 10.59 18.28 42.49
N ARG A 561 10.11 19.28 41.74
CA ARG A 561 8.68 19.59 41.62
C ARG A 561 8.05 18.75 40.51
N TRP A 562 7.63 17.54 40.89
CA TRP A 562 7.01 16.54 40.00
C TRP A 562 5.79 17.06 39.23
N ASP A 563 5.07 18.04 39.78
CA ASP A 563 4.00 18.78 39.10
C ASP A 563 4.52 19.62 37.92
N ALA A 564 5.65 20.29 38.07
CA ALA A 564 6.33 20.98 36.97
C ALA A 564 6.97 19.99 35.98
N VAL A 565 7.46 18.83 36.43
CA VAL A 565 7.90 17.74 35.53
C VAL A 565 6.73 17.23 34.68
N ALA A 566 5.54 17.07 35.25
CA ALA A 566 4.34 16.63 34.51
C ALA A 566 3.95 17.60 33.38
N GLU A 567 3.98 18.92 33.65
CA GLU A 567 3.72 19.97 32.65
C GLU A 567 4.75 20.00 31.49
N THR A 568 5.94 19.41 31.68
CA THR A 568 6.95 19.32 30.60
C THR A 568 6.85 18.06 29.73
N ILE A 569 6.03 17.07 30.11
CA ILE A 569 5.83 15.83 29.31
C ILE A 569 5.46 16.10 27.84
N PRO A 570 4.57 17.06 27.48
CA PRO A 570 4.27 17.38 26.08
C PRO A 570 5.49 17.85 25.29
N ALA A 571 6.37 18.64 25.92
CA ALA A 571 7.63 19.09 25.31
C ALA A 571 8.63 17.92 25.18
N MET A 572 8.74 17.04 26.19
CA MET A 572 9.54 15.81 26.08
C MET A 572 9.05 14.90 24.95
N LEU A 573 7.73 14.79 24.75
CA LEU A 573 7.13 13.98 23.67
C LEU A 573 7.38 14.59 22.29
N ALA A 574 7.23 15.92 22.14
CA ALA A 574 7.54 16.62 20.90
C ALA A 574 9.04 16.51 20.54
N LEU A 575 9.92 16.61 21.54
CA LEU A 575 11.36 16.37 21.43
C LEU A 575 11.68 14.92 21.05
N THR A 576 11.03 13.94 21.69
CA THR A 576 11.18 12.51 21.36
C THR A 576 10.77 12.23 19.92
N PHE A 577 9.65 12.80 19.48
CA PHE A 577 9.19 12.72 18.09
C PHE A 577 10.18 13.39 17.14
N PHE A 578 10.72 14.56 17.48
CA PHE A 578 11.71 15.24 16.65
C PHE A 578 12.99 14.41 16.47
N GLY A 579 13.57 13.89 17.55
CA GLY A 579 14.74 13.01 17.49
C GLY A 579 14.48 11.71 16.71
N PHE A 580 13.26 11.18 16.77
CA PHE A 580 12.82 10.00 16.02
C PHE A 580 12.88 10.21 14.49
N LEU A 581 12.79 11.44 13.99
CA LEU A 581 12.98 11.75 12.57
C LEU A 581 14.45 11.67 12.14
N HIS A 582 15.40 12.01 13.02
CA HIS A 582 16.81 12.14 12.66
C HIS A 582 17.47 10.77 12.39
N VAL A 583 17.16 9.74 13.18
CA VAL A 583 17.80 8.40 13.02
C VAL A 583 17.56 7.80 11.63
N PRO A 584 16.31 7.65 11.14
CA PRO A 584 16.04 6.91 9.90
C PRO A 584 16.34 7.71 8.62
N ILE A 585 16.70 8.98 8.74
CA ILE A 585 17.17 9.80 7.63
C ILE A 585 18.70 9.75 7.56
N ASN A 586 19.38 10.01 8.67
CA ASN A 586 20.83 10.16 8.70
C ASN A 586 21.58 8.80 8.69
N VAL A 587 21.07 7.75 9.33
CA VAL A 587 21.72 6.42 9.32
C VAL A 587 21.73 5.79 7.91
N PRO A 588 20.62 5.74 7.14
CA PRO A 588 20.65 5.26 5.76
C PRO A 588 21.44 6.17 4.81
N ALA A 589 21.38 7.49 4.98
CA ALA A 589 22.22 8.42 4.21
C ALA A 589 23.72 8.15 4.43
N LEU A 590 24.12 7.80 5.66
CA LEU A 590 25.50 7.44 5.98
C LEU A 590 25.92 6.10 5.37
N ALA A 591 25.05 5.09 5.38
CA ALA A 591 25.29 3.80 4.73
C ALA A 591 25.49 3.97 3.21
N LEU A 592 24.62 4.74 2.55
CA LEU A 592 24.74 5.05 1.12
C LEU A 592 26.03 5.84 0.79
N ASN A 593 26.44 6.78 1.66
CA ASN A 593 27.73 7.48 1.51
C ASN A 593 28.96 6.60 1.80
N ARG A 594 28.77 5.36 2.27
CA ARG A 594 29.83 4.40 2.55
C ARG A 594 29.86 3.17 1.66
N GLY A 595 28.76 2.84 0.97
CA GLY A 595 28.60 1.54 0.30
C GLY A 595 28.37 0.38 1.29
N GLU A 596 27.68 0.65 2.41
CA GLU A 596 27.36 -0.35 3.44
C GLU A 596 25.94 -0.90 3.19
N ASP A 597 25.80 -1.81 2.23
CA ASP A 597 24.49 -2.35 1.79
C ASP A 597 23.74 -3.17 2.86
N HIS A 598 24.43 -3.57 3.95
CA HIS A 598 23.93 -4.50 4.98
C HIS A 598 23.41 -3.79 6.25
N LEU A 599 22.73 -2.66 6.09
CA LEU A 599 22.22 -1.84 7.21
C LEU A 599 20.93 -2.42 7.84
N ASP A 600 21.01 -2.95 9.07
CA ASP A 600 19.82 -3.11 9.93
C ASP A 600 19.55 -1.82 10.73
N LEU A 601 18.65 -0.97 10.21
CA LEU A 601 18.16 0.22 10.90
C LEU A 601 17.60 -0.09 12.30
N ASN A 602 17.04 -1.29 12.53
CA ASN A 602 16.47 -1.67 13.83
C ASN A 602 17.56 -2.00 14.87
N LYS A 603 18.76 -2.38 14.43
CA LYS A 603 19.95 -2.50 15.30
C LYS A 603 20.45 -1.13 15.71
N GLU A 604 20.62 -0.21 14.77
CA GLU A 604 21.09 1.14 15.09
C GLU A 604 20.05 1.90 15.93
N LEU A 605 18.74 1.78 15.66
CA LEU A 605 17.69 2.33 16.52
C LEU A 605 17.76 1.85 17.97
N ARG A 606 17.99 0.54 18.20
CA ARG A 606 18.21 0.01 19.56
C ARG A 606 19.47 0.59 20.21
N LEU A 607 20.52 0.83 19.42
CA LEU A 607 21.76 1.43 19.89
C LEU A 607 21.59 2.92 20.27
N HIS A 608 20.90 3.70 19.45
CA HIS A 608 20.47 5.05 19.80
C HIS A 608 19.59 5.06 21.05
N GLY A 609 18.74 4.04 21.21
CA GLY A 609 17.94 3.82 22.42
C GLY A 609 18.81 3.68 23.67
N TYR A 610 19.77 2.75 23.66
CA TYR A 610 20.74 2.62 24.76
C TYR A 610 21.55 3.90 25.00
N SER A 611 22.01 4.58 23.94
CA SER A 611 22.82 5.79 24.01
C SER A 611 22.11 6.96 24.71
N ASN A 612 20.83 7.16 24.41
CA ASN A 612 20.01 8.20 25.05
C ASN A 612 19.59 7.81 26.47
N PHE A 613 19.21 6.55 26.68
CA PHE A 613 18.81 6.06 28.01
C PHE A 613 19.97 6.13 29.01
N LEU A 614 21.17 5.71 28.62
CA LEU A 614 22.37 5.82 29.44
C LEU A 614 22.73 7.28 29.73
N SER A 615 22.60 8.18 28.76
CA SER A 615 22.87 9.63 28.97
C SER A 615 21.95 10.21 30.04
N GLY A 616 20.64 9.94 29.96
CA GLY A 616 19.70 10.34 31.01
C GLY A 616 20.00 9.73 32.39
N CYS A 617 20.53 8.50 32.44
CA CYS A 617 20.99 7.89 33.70
C CYS A 617 22.24 8.57 34.29
N PHE A 618 23.03 9.30 33.49
CA PHE A 618 24.17 10.12 33.93
C PHE A 618 23.79 11.61 34.12
N GLY A 619 22.51 11.92 34.32
CA GLY A 619 22.04 13.30 34.53
C GLY A 619 22.16 14.19 33.29
N SER A 620 22.13 13.59 32.10
CA SER A 620 22.54 14.24 30.85
C SER A 620 21.49 14.14 29.74
N ILE A 621 21.67 15.01 28.74
CA ILE A 621 20.74 15.29 27.64
C ILE A 621 20.74 14.22 26.53
N GLN A 622 19.89 14.44 25.52
CA GLN A 622 19.75 13.56 24.37
C GLN A 622 21.02 13.57 23.49
N ASN A 623 21.21 12.52 22.69
CA ASN A 623 22.32 12.41 21.75
C ASN A 623 21.98 11.60 20.50
N TYR A 624 22.77 11.82 19.47
CA TYR A 624 22.60 11.24 18.16
C TYR A 624 23.95 11.03 17.45
N LEU A 625 23.94 10.30 16.32
CA LEU A 625 25.12 10.08 15.48
C LEU A 625 25.17 11.21 14.45
N VAL A 626 25.96 12.24 14.73
CA VAL A 626 26.02 13.44 13.90
C VAL A 626 26.63 13.10 12.54
N TYR A 627 25.81 13.16 11.49
CA TYR A 627 26.17 12.74 10.13
C TYR A 627 27.38 13.53 9.59
N ALA A 628 27.37 14.86 9.72
CA ALA A 628 28.44 15.72 9.22
C ALA A 628 29.79 15.42 9.90
N ASN A 629 29.81 15.45 11.24
CA ASN A 629 31.01 15.16 12.05
C ASN A 629 31.51 13.74 11.80
N THR A 630 30.62 12.76 11.70
CA THR A 630 30.96 11.37 11.37
C THR A 630 31.60 11.27 9.99
N VAL A 631 31.01 11.87 8.95
CA VAL A 631 31.57 11.88 7.60
C VAL A 631 32.92 12.60 7.56
N PHE A 632 33.10 13.69 8.32
CA PHE A 632 34.37 14.43 8.38
C PHE A 632 35.46 13.65 9.11
N PHE A 633 35.19 13.15 10.32
CA PHE A 633 36.10 12.32 11.11
C PHE A 633 36.55 11.07 10.34
N MET A 634 35.61 10.39 9.67
CA MET A 634 35.90 9.26 8.79
C MET A 634 36.72 9.64 7.55
N ARG A 635 36.46 10.79 6.91
CA ARG A 635 37.25 11.31 5.78
C ARG A 635 38.66 11.73 6.19
N SER A 636 38.86 12.12 7.44
CA SER A 636 40.16 12.43 8.04
C SER A 636 40.94 11.17 8.45
N GLY A 637 40.35 9.97 8.34
CA GLY A 637 41.01 8.68 8.59
C GLY A 637 40.43 7.87 9.76
N GLY A 638 39.45 8.39 10.49
CA GLY A 638 38.94 7.87 11.76
C GLY A 638 38.07 6.61 11.67
N ASN A 639 38.27 5.76 10.65
CA ASN A 639 37.41 4.60 10.36
C ASN A 639 37.69 3.36 11.24
N VAL A 640 38.11 3.58 12.49
CA VAL A 640 38.49 2.52 13.44
C VAL A 640 37.91 2.82 14.82
N ARG A 641 37.33 1.81 15.47
CA ARG A 641 36.66 1.97 16.78
C ARG A 641 37.58 2.57 17.85
N LEU A 642 38.88 2.29 17.78
CA LEU A 642 39.91 2.88 18.65
C LEU A 642 39.95 4.40 18.58
N ALA A 643 39.80 5.00 17.40
CA ALA A 643 39.78 6.47 17.25
C ALA A 643 38.55 7.07 17.94
N GLY A 644 37.41 6.37 17.93
CA GLY A 644 36.21 6.75 18.68
C GLY A 644 36.40 6.69 20.21
N TYR A 645 37.02 5.62 20.73
CA TYR A 645 37.35 5.55 22.16
C TYR A 645 38.39 6.59 22.58
N MET A 646 39.40 6.86 21.74
CA MET A 646 40.37 7.93 21.98
C MET A 646 39.73 9.32 21.93
N LEU A 647 38.74 9.54 21.06
CA LEU A 647 37.96 10.77 21.04
C LEU A 647 37.16 10.96 22.34
N ALA A 648 36.48 9.92 22.83
CA ALA A 648 35.79 9.96 24.12
C ALA A 648 36.76 10.28 25.29
N ALA A 649 37.92 9.61 25.34
CA ALA A 649 38.94 9.87 26.35
C ALA A 649 39.54 11.28 26.26
N ALA A 650 39.74 11.82 25.06
CA ALA A 650 40.22 13.17 24.84
C ALA A 650 39.17 14.23 25.22
N THR A 651 37.88 13.98 24.92
CA THR A 651 36.77 14.84 25.34
C THR A 651 36.62 14.84 26.87
N PHE A 652 36.76 13.68 27.53
CA PHE A 652 36.84 13.60 28.99
C PHE A 652 38.04 14.38 29.56
N GLY A 653 39.21 14.33 28.90
CA GLY A 653 40.37 15.14 29.29
C GLY A 653 40.10 16.65 29.24
N VAL A 654 39.44 17.13 28.18
CA VAL A 654 39.00 18.53 28.07
C VAL A 654 37.94 18.87 29.13
N MET A 655 37.02 17.95 29.43
CA MET A 655 36.03 18.13 30.49
C MET A 655 36.68 18.32 31.87
N VAL A 656 37.73 17.56 32.20
CA VAL A 656 38.47 17.74 33.47
C VAL A 656 39.24 19.08 33.50
N VAL A 657 39.84 19.50 32.38
CA VAL A 657 40.66 20.73 32.26
C VAL A 657 39.83 22.02 32.07
N GLY A 658 38.50 21.91 31.91
CA GLY A 658 37.69 22.97 31.33
C GLY A 658 37.46 24.31 32.07
N PRO A 659 37.54 24.46 33.43
CA PRO A 659 37.02 25.68 34.06
C PRO A 659 37.91 26.90 33.74
N SER A 660 39.23 26.68 33.70
CA SER A 660 40.22 27.69 33.32
C SER A 660 40.11 28.10 31.85
N LEU A 661 39.55 27.26 30.97
CA LEU A 661 39.43 27.56 29.54
C LEU A 661 38.22 28.45 29.24
N ILE A 662 37.08 28.18 29.89
CA ILE A 662 35.81 28.91 29.68
C ILE A 662 35.93 30.39 30.07
N ALA A 663 36.69 30.71 31.13
CA ALA A 663 36.88 32.07 31.63
C ALA A 663 37.59 33.03 30.65
N PHE A 664 38.18 32.49 29.56
CA PHE A 664 38.79 33.27 28.48
C PHE A 664 37.92 33.36 27.22
N ILE A 665 36.69 32.86 27.20
CA ILE A 665 35.90 32.81 25.95
C ILE A 665 35.14 34.14 25.71
N PRO A 666 35.38 34.84 24.59
CA PRO A 666 34.62 36.03 24.23
C PRO A 666 33.20 35.68 23.81
N VAL A 667 32.20 36.43 24.29
CA VAL A 667 30.77 36.21 23.96
C VAL A 667 30.53 36.26 22.45
N MET A 668 31.23 37.16 21.75
CA MET A 668 31.15 37.31 20.30
C MET A 668 31.54 36.03 19.52
N MET A 669 32.36 35.14 20.07
CA MET A 669 32.70 33.86 19.41
C MET A 669 31.49 32.91 19.39
N VAL A 670 30.78 32.84 20.53
CA VAL A 670 29.58 32.00 20.70
C VAL A 670 28.40 32.58 19.91
N GLY A 671 28.19 33.90 20.00
CA GLY A 671 27.19 34.59 19.19
C GLY A 671 27.40 34.39 17.68
N THR A 672 28.66 34.41 17.21
CA THR A 672 29.00 34.14 15.80
C THR A 672 28.55 32.74 15.37
N LEU A 673 28.85 31.70 16.16
CA LEU A 673 28.46 30.31 15.86
C LEU A 673 26.93 30.14 15.82
N VAL A 674 26.23 30.71 16.80
CA VAL A 674 24.77 30.61 16.94
C VAL A 674 24.04 31.31 15.77
N TYR A 675 24.52 32.49 15.34
CA TYR A 675 23.99 33.17 14.17
C TYR A 675 24.29 32.43 12.85
N ASP A 676 25.52 31.97 12.64
CA ASP A 676 25.95 31.29 11.40
C ASP A 676 25.09 30.05 11.13
N LEU A 677 24.91 29.20 12.16
CA LEU A 677 24.05 28.02 12.07
C LEU A 677 22.56 28.37 11.96
N GLY A 678 22.09 29.41 12.65
CA GLY A 678 20.73 29.93 12.48
C GLY A 678 20.43 30.33 11.03
N PHE A 679 21.40 30.93 10.33
CA PHE A 679 21.30 31.24 8.90
C PHE A 679 21.37 30.02 8.00
N GLU A 680 22.23 29.04 8.31
CA GLU A 680 22.32 27.77 7.55
C GLU A 680 20.98 27.01 7.58
N LEU A 681 20.43 26.77 8.77
CA LEU A 681 19.16 26.05 8.94
C LEU A 681 17.98 26.81 8.29
N LEU A 682 17.94 28.14 8.38
CA LEU A 682 16.92 28.95 7.68
C LEU A 682 17.03 28.86 6.16
N VAL A 683 18.25 28.85 5.61
CA VAL A 683 18.50 28.74 4.16
C VAL A 683 18.18 27.33 3.65
N GLU A 684 18.52 26.28 4.42
CA GLU A 684 18.14 24.90 4.09
C GLU A 684 16.62 24.68 4.16
N ALA A 685 15.92 25.25 5.16
CA ALA A 685 14.48 25.10 5.32
C ALA A 685 13.66 25.89 4.29
N LEU A 686 13.97 27.18 4.09
CA LEU A 686 13.12 28.11 3.34
C LEU A 686 13.64 28.40 1.92
N TRP A 687 14.95 28.53 1.72
CA TRP A 687 15.49 29.06 0.47
C TRP A 687 15.81 27.98 -0.57
N LEU A 688 16.47 26.89 -0.16
CA LEU A 688 16.80 25.77 -1.06
C LEU A 688 15.55 24.97 -1.54
N PRO A 689 14.53 24.67 -0.71
CA PRO A 689 13.44 23.77 -1.11
C PRO A 689 12.37 24.43 -1.99
N ARG A 690 12.33 25.77 -2.07
CA ARG A 690 11.28 26.55 -2.77
C ARG A 690 11.10 26.26 -4.27
N LYS A 691 12.04 25.56 -4.90
CA LYS A 691 11.99 25.08 -6.30
C LYS A 691 11.88 23.55 -6.43
N ARG A 692 11.87 22.82 -5.30
CA ARG A 692 11.84 21.35 -5.22
C ARG A 692 10.50 20.82 -4.69
N LEU A 693 9.88 21.56 -3.78
CA LEU A 693 8.56 21.24 -3.19
C LEU A 693 7.41 21.77 -4.05
N LYS A 694 6.23 21.15 -3.94
CA LYS A 694 4.96 21.71 -4.44
C LYS A 694 4.59 22.98 -3.65
N LEU A 695 3.75 23.84 -4.22
CA LEU A 695 3.31 25.07 -3.56
C LEU A 695 2.60 24.81 -2.20
N SER A 696 1.81 23.74 -2.10
CA SER A 696 1.17 23.32 -0.85
C SER A 696 2.19 22.89 0.20
N GLU A 697 3.14 22.03 -0.18
CA GLU A 697 4.21 21.51 0.68
C GLU A 697 5.11 22.65 1.19
N TYR A 698 5.46 23.61 0.32
CA TYR A 698 6.22 24.81 0.68
C TYR A 698 5.43 25.76 1.59
N LEU A 699 4.13 25.95 1.35
CA LEU A 699 3.28 26.73 2.24
C LEU A 699 3.19 26.09 3.64
N THR A 700 3.13 24.76 3.72
CA THR A 700 3.20 24.03 5.00
C THR A 700 4.53 24.28 5.72
N VAL A 701 5.68 24.28 5.04
CA VAL A 701 6.98 24.68 5.66
C VAL A 701 6.87 26.07 6.28
N VAL A 702 6.44 27.07 5.51
CA VAL A 702 6.37 28.47 5.96
C VAL A 702 5.41 28.64 7.15
N VAL A 703 4.27 27.95 7.15
CA VAL A 703 3.30 27.97 8.26
C VAL A 703 3.88 27.33 9.52
N ILE A 704 4.59 26.20 9.42
CA ILE A 704 5.25 25.56 10.56
C ILE A 704 6.28 26.52 11.18
N VAL A 705 7.17 27.10 10.37
CA VAL A 705 8.19 28.06 10.85
C VAL A 705 7.53 29.22 11.59
N LEU A 706 6.52 29.87 11.00
CA LEU A 706 5.82 31.01 11.60
C LEU A 706 5.17 30.65 12.94
N ILE A 707 4.52 29.50 13.05
CA ILE A 707 3.87 29.06 14.29
C ILE A 707 4.92 28.76 15.38
N MET A 708 6.06 28.16 15.02
CA MET A 708 7.17 27.91 15.95
C MET A 708 7.85 29.22 16.41
N SER A 709 7.92 30.24 15.54
CA SER A 709 8.43 31.57 15.89
C SER A 709 7.53 32.34 16.85
N VAL A 710 6.19 32.28 16.63
CA VAL A 710 5.21 33.12 17.34
C VAL A 710 4.67 32.48 18.61
N HIS A 711 4.47 31.15 18.61
CA HIS A 711 3.99 30.40 19.77
C HIS A 711 5.13 29.57 20.36
N ASP A 712 5.15 28.27 20.09
CA ASP A 712 6.18 27.35 20.56
C ASP A 712 6.36 26.14 19.62
N PHE A 713 7.37 25.33 19.96
CA PHE A 713 7.79 24.18 19.19
C PHE A 713 6.78 23.02 19.23
N VAL A 714 6.04 22.87 20.33
CA VAL A 714 5.05 21.80 20.53
C VAL A 714 3.82 22.03 19.65
N VAL A 715 3.27 23.26 19.66
CA VAL A 715 2.15 23.65 18.79
C VAL A 715 2.57 23.63 17.32
N GLY A 716 3.78 24.10 17.01
CA GLY A 716 4.31 24.07 15.64
C GLY A 716 4.41 22.66 15.04
N ILE A 717 4.93 21.69 15.80
CA ILE A 717 4.97 20.27 15.39
C ILE A 717 3.56 19.70 15.27
N GLY A 718 2.67 19.98 16.23
CA GLY A 718 1.28 19.51 16.19
C GLY A 718 0.53 19.98 14.94
N VAL A 719 0.66 21.26 14.57
CA VAL A 719 0.08 21.79 13.33
C VAL A 719 0.77 21.23 12.08
N GLY A 720 2.09 21.01 12.11
CA GLY A 720 2.81 20.37 11.01
C GLY A 720 2.32 18.95 10.71
N ILE A 721 2.11 18.13 11.75
CA ILE A 721 1.53 16.78 11.64
C ILE A 721 0.09 16.85 11.11
N LEU A 722 -0.73 17.76 11.62
CA LEU A 722 -2.12 17.94 11.18
C LEU A 722 -2.22 18.34 9.70
N LEU A 723 -1.43 19.33 9.26
CA LEU A 723 -1.39 19.77 7.87
C LEU A 723 -0.88 18.67 6.93
N ALA A 724 0.11 17.88 7.36
CA ALA A 724 0.60 16.75 6.60
C ALA A 724 -0.45 15.62 6.47
N PHE A 725 -1.20 15.32 7.54
CA PHE A 725 -2.31 14.35 7.48
C PHE A 725 -3.40 14.82 6.51
N VAL A 726 -3.83 16.08 6.60
CA VAL A 726 -4.80 16.68 5.67
C VAL A 726 -4.27 16.66 4.23
N SER A 727 -3.00 17.00 4.01
CA SER A 727 -2.37 16.95 2.69
C SER A 727 -2.27 15.53 2.13
N LEU A 728 -2.01 14.52 2.98
CA LEU A 728 -1.97 13.11 2.58
C LEU A 728 -3.35 12.63 2.15
N VAL A 729 -4.37 12.84 2.98
CA VAL A 729 -5.76 12.47 2.69
C VAL A 729 -6.22 13.11 1.38
N LEU A 730 -6.04 14.42 1.21
CA LEU A 730 -6.42 15.16 -0.01
C LEU A 730 -5.61 14.77 -1.25
N GLN A 731 -4.39 14.23 -1.11
CA GLN A 731 -3.62 13.71 -2.24
C GLN A 731 -4.09 12.29 -2.60
N THR A 732 -4.40 11.43 -1.63
CA THR A 732 -4.87 10.07 -1.87
C THR A 732 -6.30 10.02 -2.40
N SER A 733 -7.21 10.87 -1.91
CA SER A 733 -8.63 10.88 -2.32
C SER A 733 -8.86 11.45 -3.73
N ARG A 734 -7.81 11.92 -4.41
CA ARG A 734 -7.86 12.43 -5.80
C ARG A 734 -7.43 11.39 -6.83
N VAL A 735 -6.94 10.23 -6.39
CA VAL A 735 -6.60 9.11 -7.27
C VAL A 735 -7.86 8.26 -7.42
N SER A 736 -8.52 8.33 -8.59
CA SER A 736 -9.69 7.50 -8.86
C SER A 736 -9.33 6.02 -8.80
N ALA A 737 -10.20 5.21 -8.18
CA ALA A 737 -10.10 3.75 -8.22
C ALA A 737 -10.44 3.18 -9.62
N ILE A 738 -11.06 3.96 -10.50
CA ILE A 738 -11.47 3.51 -11.84
C ILE A 738 -10.27 3.55 -12.78
N ARG A 739 -9.84 2.38 -13.23
CA ARG A 739 -8.74 2.18 -14.17
C ARG A 739 -9.16 2.36 -15.63
N GLY A 740 -10.38 1.93 -15.96
CA GLY A 740 -10.94 1.97 -17.30
C GLY A 740 -12.44 1.70 -17.30
N ASN A 741 -13.12 2.09 -18.38
CA ASN A 741 -14.54 1.78 -18.60
C ASN A 741 -14.71 1.28 -20.04
N TYR A 742 -15.51 0.24 -20.23
CA TYR A 742 -15.78 -0.37 -21.53
C TYR A 742 -17.26 -0.75 -21.66
N SER A 743 -17.68 -1.10 -22.88
CA SER A 743 -19.05 -1.47 -23.23
C SER A 743 -19.02 -2.78 -24.04
N GLY A 744 -20.08 -3.58 -23.93
CA GLY A 744 -20.12 -4.96 -24.45
C GLY A 744 -20.23 -5.11 -25.97
N ASP A 745 -20.49 -4.01 -26.69
CA ASP A 745 -20.34 -3.90 -28.14
C ASP A 745 -18.86 -3.96 -28.58
N ILE A 746 -17.95 -3.42 -27.75
CA ILE A 746 -16.50 -3.44 -27.99
C ILE A 746 -15.86 -4.71 -27.39
N VAL A 747 -16.39 -5.21 -26.27
CA VAL A 747 -15.78 -6.27 -25.46
C VAL A 747 -16.73 -7.45 -25.27
N THR A 748 -16.46 -8.53 -26.01
CA THR A 748 -17.16 -9.82 -25.91
C THR A 748 -16.30 -10.87 -25.18
N SER A 749 -16.92 -11.97 -24.75
CA SER A 749 -16.21 -13.11 -24.16
C SER A 749 -15.47 -13.94 -25.22
N THR A 750 -14.51 -14.76 -24.79
CA THR A 750 -13.69 -15.64 -25.65
C THR A 750 -14.43 -16.91 -26.11
N VAL A 751 -15.74 -16.83 -26.32
CA VAL A 751 -16.59 -17.96 -26.69
C VAL A 751 -16.93 -17.86 -28.17
N ARG A 752 -16.47 -18.83 -28.99
CA ARG A 752 -16.86 -18.91 -30.41
C ARG A 752 -18.34 -19.25 -30.49
N ARG A 753 -19.09 -18.40 -31.17
CA ARG A 753 -20.53 -18.50 -31.38
C ARG A 753 -20.86 -18.47 -32.86
N ASN A 754 -22.05 -18.91 -33.23
CA ASN A 754 -22.52 -18.86 -34.62
C ASN A 754 -22.72 -17.40 -35.07
N PRO A 755 -22.52 -17.03 -36.35
CA PRO A 755 -22.68 -15.65 -36.83
C PRO A 755 -24.02 -15.00 -36.43
N SER A 756 -25.13 -15.75 -36.46
CA SER A 756 -26.46 -15.26 -36.02
C SER A 756 -26.51 -14.85 -34.54
N GLN A 757 -25.76 -15.54 -33.67
CA GLN A 757 -25.62 -15.17 -32.26
C GLN A 757 -24.68 -13.96 -32.09
N HIS A 758 -23.62 -13.89 -32.90
CA HIS A 758 -22.63 -12.81 -32.82
C HIS A 758 -23.21 -11.47 -33.25
N HIS A 759 -23.96 -11.42 -34.37
CA HIS A 759 -24.63 -10.22 -34.84
C HIS A 759 -25.62 -9.65 -33.80
N TYR A 760 -26.46 -10.51 -33.21
CA TYR A 760 -27.35 -10.09 -32.12
C TYR A 760 -26.58 -9.58 -30.89
N LEU A 761 -25.47 -10.21 -30.51
CA LEU A 761 -24.67 -9.82 -29.35
C LEU A 761 -23.90 -8.51 -29.56
N HIS A 762 -23.50 -8.18 -30.79
CA HIS A 762 -22.89 -6.89 -31.11
C HIS A 762 -23.84 -5.73 -30.75
N ASP A 763 -25.09 -5.81 -31.19
CA ASP A 763 -26.07 -4.74 -30.98
C ASP A 763 -26.63 -4.77 -29.55
N ALA A 764 -27.00 -5.95 -29.03
CA ALA A 764 -27.47 -6.09 -27.65
C ALA A 764 -26.38 -5.83 -26.59
N GLY A 765 -25.10 -5.95 -26.97
CA GLY A 765 -23.92 -5.78 -26.11
C GLY A 765 -23.79 -4.39 -25.49
N GLN A 766 -24.38 -3.37 -26.11
CA GLN A 766 -24.47 -2.00 -25.56
C GLN A 766 -25.19 -1.94 -24.19
N GLN A 767 -25.90 -2.99 -23.79
CA GLN A 767 -26.53 -3.09 -22.47
C GLN A 767 -25.61 -3.68 -21.38
N ILE A 768 -24.37 -4.03 -21.69
CA ILE A 768 -23.34 -4.47 -20.76
C ILE A 768 -22.33 -3.33 -20.57
N TYR A 769 -22.23 -2.77 -19.36
CA TYR A 769 -21.21 -1.79 -19.02
C TYR A 769 -20.16 -2.40 -18.09
N ILE A 770 -18.89 -2.08 -18.32
CA ILE A 770 -17.75 -2.68 -17.63
C ILE A 770 -16.93 -1.56 -16.98
N VAL A 771 -16.66 -1.67 -15.68
CA VAL A 771 -15.79 -0.73 -14.94
C VAL A 771 -14.65 -1.52 -14.30
N LYS A 772 -13.41 -1.24 -14.70
CA LYS A 772 -12.22 -1.80 -14.06
C LYS A 772 -11.84 -1.01 -12.82
N LEU A 773 -11.67 -1.69 -11.69
CA LEU A 773 -11.20 -1.10 -10.43
C LEU A 773 -9.76 -1.53 -10.11
N THR A 774 -8.99 -0.65 -9.45
CA THR A 774 -7.57 -0.88 -9.17
C THR A 774 -7.15 -0.30 -7.82
N GLY A 775 -6.16 -0.93 -7.16
CA GLY A 775 -5.57 -0.47 -5.92
C GLY A 775 -6.37 -0.86 -4.68
N TYR A 776 -6.21 -0.10 -3.59
CA TYR A 776 -6.95 -0.33 -2.34
C TYR A 776 -8.20 0.55 -2.30
N LEU A 777 -9.37 -0.05 -2.07
CA LEU A 777 -10.64 0.67 -2.02
C LEU A 777 -10.94 1.14 -0.61
N PHE A 778 -10.90 2.45 -0.39
CA PHE A 778 -11.22 3.03 0.92
C PHE A 778 -12.23 4.18 0.76
N PHE A 779 -12.76 4.70 1.86
CA PHE A 779 -13.73 5.81 1.85
C PHE A 779 -13.37 6.95 0.88
N GLY A 780 -12.08 7.32 0.78
CA GLY A 780 -11.62 8.40 -0.09
C GLY A 780 -11.55 8.08 -1.59
N THR A 781 -11.65 6.81 -2.01
CA THR A 781 -11.60 6.41 -3.43
C THR A 781 -12.90 5.76 -3.93
N ILE A 782 -13.66 5.11 -3.06
CA ILE A 782 -14.92 4.47 -3.45
C ILE A 782 -15.99 5.48 -3.88
N VAL A 783 -15.95 6.71 -3.36
CA VAL A 783 -16.83 7.81 -3.76
C VAL A 783 -16.76 8.10 -5.26
N SER A 784 -15.59 7.99 -5.90
CA SER A 784 -15.49 8.20 -7.36
C SER A 784 -16.15 7.07 -8.16
N VAL A 785 -16.26 5.86 -7.58
CA VAL A 785 -17.00 4.74 -8.17
C VAL A 785 -18.49 4.95 -7.99
N GLU A 786 -18.94 5.36 -6.80
CA GLU A 786 -20.35 5.65 -6.51
C GLU A 786 -20.89 6.82 -7.36
N GLU A 787 -20.12 7.91 -7.48
CA GLU A 787 -20.43 9.06 -8.35
C GLU A 787 -20.53 8.64 -9.82
N LYS A 788 -19.59 7.80 -10.29
CA LYS A 788 -19.61 7.24 -11.66
C LYS A 788 -20.83 6.36 -11.89
N VAL A 789 -21.20 5.49 -10.96
CA VAL A 789 -22.40 4.63 -11.08
C VAL A 789 -23.66 5.48 -11.06
N ARG A 790 -23.76 6.48 -10.18
CA ARG A 790 -24.89 7.42 -10.15
C ARG A 790 -25.05 8.14 -11.49
N GLY A 791 -23.96 8.66 -12.06
CA GLY A 791 -23.96 9.31 -13.39
C GLY A 791 -24.32 8.40 -14.58
N LEU A 792 -24.25 7.08 -14.43
CA LEU A 792 -24.75 6.09 -15.40
C LEU A 792 -26.25 5.80 -15.23
N LEU A 793 -26.78 5.98 -14.02
CA LEU A 793 -28.19 5.76 -13.66
C LEU A 793 -29.05 7.04 -13.75
N ASP A 794 -28.42 8.20 -13.89
CA ASP A 794 -29.07 9.49 -14.18
C ASP A 794 -29.97 9.38 -15.42
N ASP A 795 -31.22 9.82 -15.30
CA ASP A 795 -32.29 9.54 -16.27
C ASP A 795 -31.95 10.00 -17.71
N SER A 796 -31.19 11.09 -17.86
CA SER A 796 -30.78 11.61 -19.18
C SER A 796 -29.64 10.83 -19.85
N THR A 797 -28.84 10.10 -19.08
CA THR A 797 -27.82 9.15 -19.57
C THR A 797 -28.48 7.80 -19.84
N PHE A 798 -29.24 7.31 -18.87
CA PHE A 798 -29.92 6.02 -18.90
C PHE A 798 -30.98 5.91 -20.02
N ALA A 799 -31.64 7.02 -20.38
CA ALA A 799 -32.55 7.06 -21.52
C ALA A 799 -31.84 6.94 -22.89
N LYS A 800 -30.53 7.19 -22.97
CA LYS A 800 -29.72 7.05 -24.20
C LYS A 800 -29.03 5.70 -24.28
N HIS A 801 -28.49 5.22 -23.17
CA HIS A 801 -27.80 3.93 -23.06
C HIS A 801 -28.39 3.14 -21.89
N PRO A 802 -29.51 2.42 -22.09
CA PRO A 802 -30.26 1.76 -21.02
C PRO A 802 -29.63 0.44 -20.60
N ILE A 803 -28.53 0.51 -19.83
CA ILE A 803 -27.76 -0.66 -19.36
C ILE A 803 -28.65 -1.70 -18.64
N LYS A 804 -28.40 -2.99 -18.90
CA LYS A 804 -29.00 -4.16 -18.22
C LYS A 804 -28.05 -4.74 -17.18
N PHE A 805 -26.76 -4.74 -17.47
CA PHE A 805 -25.70 -5.31 -16.64
C PHE A 805 -24.62 -4.26 -16.33
N LEU A 806 -24.13 -4.27 -15.10
CA LEU A 806 -22.91 -3.58 -14.71
C LEU A 806 -21.91 -4.61 -14.17
N ILE A 807 -20.81 -4.79 -14.90
CA ILE A 807 -19.67 -5.62 -14.48
C ILE A 807 -18.65 -4.70 -13.79
N LEU A 808 -18.33 -4.99 -12.54
CA LEU A 808 -17.20 -4.39 -11.83
C LEU A 808 -16.07 -5.40 -11.76
N ASP A 809 -14.94 -5.08 -12.38
CA ASP A 809 -13.76 -5.94 -12.39
C ASP A 809 -12.82 -5.60 -11.22
N MET A 810 -12.68 -6.56 -10.31
CA MET A 810 -11.95 -6.46 -9.05
C MET A 810 -10.54 -7.07 -9.14
N TRP A 811 -10.13 -7.59 -10.30
CA TRP A 811 -8.85 -8.33 -10.47
C TRP A 811 -7.60 -7.54 -10.04
N HIS A 812 -7.63 -6.21 -10.10
CA HIS A 812 -6.53 -5.33 -9.65
C HIS A 812 -6.80 -4.64 -8.31
N VAL A 813 -7.84 -5.06 -7.56
CA VAL A 813 -8.15 -4.54 -6.22
C VAL A 813 -7.38 -5.34 -5.16
N THR A 814 -6.55 -4.66 -4.38
CA THR A 814 -5.68 -5.28 -3.37
C THR A 814 -6.35 -5.50 -2.01
N GLY A 815 -7.50 -4.85 -1.78
CA GLY A 815 -8.24 -4.91 -0.51
C GLY A 815 -9.25 -3.76 -0.42
N HIS A 816 -10.03 -3.74 0.67
CA HIS A 816 -10.97 -2.67 0.95
C HIS A 816 -11.13 -2.37 2.44
N ASP A 817 -11.58 -1.16 2.79
CA ASP A 817 -12.07 -0.82 4.14
C ASP A 817 -13.59 -1.07 4.30
N PHE A 818 -14.08 -1.01 5.54
CA PHE A 818 -15.49 -1.21 5.84
C PHE A 818 -16.42 -0.24 5.09
N SER A 819 -16.02 1.03 4.97
CA SER A 819 -16.79 2.08 4.29
C SER A 819 -16.90 1.84 2.78
N ALA A 820 -15.90 1.23 2.15
CA ALA A 820 -16.01 0.76 0.77
C ALA A 820 -17.00 -0.40 0.62
N GLY A 821 -17.10 -1.29 1.61
CA GLY A 821 -18.14 -2.33 1.66
C GLY A 821 -19.56 -1.73 1.76
N GLU A 822 -19.77 -0.76 2.65
CA GLU A 822 -21.03 -0.02 2.78
C GLU A 822 -21.41 0.74 1.50
N ALA A 823 -20.43 1.36 0.84
CA ALA A 823 -20.62 2.02 -0.45
C ALA A 823 -20.95 1.01 -1.57
N PHE A 824 -20.37 -0.20 -1.58
CA PHE A 824 -20.78 -1.27 -2.51
C PHE A 824 -22.21 -1.76 -2.26
N ASN A 825 -22.66 -1.88 -1.01
CA ASN A 825 -24.07 -2.18 -0.69
C ASN A 825 -24.99 -1.05 -1.20
N THR A 826 -24.58 0.21 -1.03
CA THR A 826 -25.31 1.38 -1.56
C THR A 826 -25.36 1.39 -3.09
N ILE A 827 -24.26 1.06 -3.78
CA ILE A 827 -24.21 0.85 -5.23
C ILE A 827 -25.17 -0.28 -5.65
N SER A 828 -25.17 -1.41 -4.95
CA SER A 828 -26.06 -2.55 -5.21
C SER A 828 -27.53 -2.15 -5.12
N ARG A 829 -27.91 -1.41 -4.07
CA ARG A 829 -29.28 -0.87 -3.90
C ARG A 829 -29.66 0.13 -5.00
N LEU A 830 -28.73 1.01 -5.43
CA LEU A 830 -28.99 1.97 -6.52
C LEU A 830 -29.25 1.26 -7.86
N LEU A 831 -28.51 0.19 -8.14
CA LEU A 831 -28.65 -0.63 -9.35
C LEU A 831 -29.97 -1.41 -9.35
N ASP A 832 -30.31 -2.05 -8.22
CA ASP A 832 -31.54 -2.84 -8.06
C ASP A 832 -32.81 -1.99 -8.22
N ASN A 833 -32.84 -0.77 -7.67
CA ASN A 833 -33.91 0.21 -7.89
C ASN A 833 -34.11 0.62 -9.37
N LYS A 834 -33.11 0.40 -10.23
CA LYS A 834 -33.15 0.61 -11.70
C LYS A 834 -33.20 -0.73 -12.48
N GLY A 835 -33.38 -1.85 -11.77
CA GLY A 835 -33.37 -3.21 -12.31
C GLY A 835 -32.10 -3.55 -13.08
N VAL A 836 -30.94 -2.97 -12.73
CA VAL A 836 -29.64 -3.27 -13.32
C VAL A 836 -28.98 -4.38 -12.52
N ILE A 837 -28.54 -5.44 -13.19
CA ILE A 837 -27.91 -6.59 -12.53
C ILE A 837 -26.42 -6.26 -12.28
N LEU A 838 -26.02 -6.27 -11.01
CA LEU A 838 -24.62 -6.13 -10.60
C LEU A 838 -23.90 -7.48 -10.71
N VAL A 839 -22.77 -7.47 -11.42
CA VAL A 839 -21.85 -8.60 -11.56
C VAL A 839 -20.46 -8.17 -11.10
N LEU A 840 -19.82 -8.95 -10.24
CA LEU A 840 -18.44 -8.75 -9.81
C LEU A 840 -17.54 -9.82 -10.44
N SER A 841 -16.50 -9.40 -11.15
CA SER A 841 -15.47 -10.31 -11.69
C SER A 841 -14.15 -10.20 -10.93
N GLY A 842 -13.35 -11.26 -10.98
CA GLY A 842 -12.07 -11.33 -10.26
C GLY A 842 -12.22 -11.65 -8.77
N LEU A 843 -13.39 -12.10 -8.33
CA LEU A 843 -13.64 -12.58 -6.97
C LEU A 843 -13.79 -14.09 -6.96
N ASP A 844 -13.06 -14.73 -6.05
CA ASP A 844 -13.15 -16.18 -5.79
C ASP A 844 -13.59 -16.43 -4.34
N THR A 845 -14.12 -17.61 -4.05
CA THR A 845 -14.67 -17.97 -2.71
C THR A 845 -13.62 -17.97 -1.61
N GLU A 846 -12.42 -18.45 -1.92
CA GLU A 846 -11.24 -18.45 -1.04
C GLU A 846 -10.66 -17.04 -0.82
N ASN A 847 -10.95 -16.08 -1.71
CA ASN A 847 -10.36 -14.74 -1.63
C ASN A 847 -11.01 -13.91 -0.50
N GLN A 848 -10.18 -13.47 0.45
CA GLN A 848 -10.54 -12.58 1.56
C GLN A 848 -11.34 -11.34 1.10
N LEU A 849 -11.05 -10.83 -0.11
CA LEU A 849 -11.77 -9.72 -0.73
C LEU A 849 -13.27 -10.02 -0.91
N GLY A 850 -13.65 -11.22 -1.40
CA GLY A 850 -15.05 -11.61 -1.57
C GLY A 850 -15.76 -11.90 -0.25
N GLN A 851 -15.06 -12.54 0.69
CA GLN A 851 -15.56 -12.84 2.02
C GLN A 851 -15.87 -11.56 2.81
N ASN A 852 -14.94 -10.60 2.82
CA ASN A 852 -15.10 -9.32 3.51
C ASN A 852 -16.23 -8.46 2.89
N LEU A 853 -16.40 -8.47 1.56
CA LEU A 853 -17.52 -7.77 0.91
C LEU A 853 -18.88 -8.34 1.33
N ARG A 854 -19.01 -9.68 1.42
CA ARG A 854 -20.25 -10.31 1.90
C ARG A 854 -20.48 -10.07 3.39
N ALA A 855 -19.42 -10.03 4.21
CA ALA A 855 -19.50 -9.66 5.62
C ALA A 855 -19.91 -8.18 5.83
N ALA A 856 -19.67 -7.29 4.86
CA ALA A 856 -20.19 -5.93 4.82
C ALA A 856 -21.64 -5.84 4.28
N GLY A 857 -22.34 -6.97 4.11
CA GLY A 857 -23.73 -7.03 3.66
C GLY A 857 -23.91 -6.99 2.14
N LEU A 858 -22.87 -7.19 1.33
CA LEU A 858 -23.07 -7.21 -0.13
C LEU A 858 -23.80 -8.48 -0.57
N GLY A 859 -25.05 -8.31 -1.01
CA GLY A 859 -25.98 -9.40 -1.36
C GLY A 859 -26.91 -9.81 -0.22
N SER A 860 -27.03 -9.03 0.85
CA SER A 860 -28.15 -9.14 1.79
C SER A 860 -29.47 -8.66 1.16
N ASP A 861 -30.57 -8.81 1.91
CA ASP A 861 -31.86 -8.16 1.61
C ASP A 861 -32.50 -8.56 0.26
N GLY A 862 -32.12 -9.72 -0.29
CA GLY A 862 -32.66 -10.30 -1.52
C GLY A 862 -32.03 -9.77 -2.82
N ILE A 863 -31.06 -8.85 -2.75
CA ILE A 863 -30.47 -8.20 -3.92
C ILE A 863 -29.46 -9.13 -4.61
N GLY A 864 -29.82 -9.62 -5.80
CA GLY A 864 -29.12 -10.71 -6.50
C GLY A 864 -27.77 -10.36 -7.15
N VAL A 865 -26.77 -10.01 -6.35
CA VAL A 865 -25.38 -9.76 -6.79
C VAL A 865 -24.72 -11.06 -7.27
N MET A 866 -24.17 -11.05 -8.48
CA MET A 866 -23.47 -12.20 -9.06
C MET A 866 -21.96 -12.08 -8.87
N MET A 867 -21.31 -13.11 -8.31
CA MET A 867 -19.86 -13.16 -8.11
C MET A 867 -19.24 -14.25 -8.99
N LEU A 868 -18.23 -13.88 -9.79
CA LEU A 868 -17.59 -14.75 -10.79
C LEU A 868 -16.05 -14.58 -10.78
N PRO A 869 -15.29 -15.65 -11.07
CA PRO A 869 -13.84 -15.68 -10.89
C PRO A 869 -13.06 -14.88 -11.94
N SER A 870 -13.65 -14.62 -13.12
CA SER A 870 -12.97 -13.91 -14.22
C SER A 870 -13.90 -12.98 -14.99
N LEU A 871 -13.34 -11.95 -15.63
CA LEU A 871 -14.07 -11.04 -16.51
C LEU A 871 -14.72 -11.80 -17.69
N ASN A 872 -14.04 -12.82 -18.23
CA ASN A 872 -14.59 -13.67 -19.28
C ASN A 872 -15.90 -14.36 -18.86
N SER A 873 -15.92 -14.94 -17.65
CA SER A 873 -17.10 -15.61 -17.09
C SER A 873 -18.25 -14.63 -16.86
N ALA A 874 -17.95 -13.37 -16.48
CA ALA A 874 -18.96 -12.32 -16.31
C ALA A 874 -19.57 -11.91 -17.65
N LEU A 875 -18.73 -11.68 -18.68
CA LEU A 875 -19.20 -11.40 -20.04
C LEU A 875 -20.04 -12.54 -20.60
N GLU A 876 -19.55 -13.77 -20.52
CA GLU A 876 -20.27 -14.97 -20.97
C GLU A 876 -21.64 -15.12 -20.29
N SER A 877 -21.72 -14.87 -18.98
CA SER A 877 -23.00 -14.89 -18.25
C SER A 877 -23.96 -13.80 -18.73
N CYS A 878 -23.47 -12.59 -19.01
CA CYS A 878 -24.29 -11.49 -19.51
C CYS A 878 -24.78 -11.75 -20.94
N GLU A 879 -23.90 -12.23 -21.82
CA GLU A 879 -24.20 -12.58 -23.21
C GLU A 879 -25.24 -13.73 -23.29
N ASN A 880 -25.09 -14.77 -22.46
CA ASN A 880 -26.06 -15.86 -22.41
C ASN A 880 -27.46 -15.37 -21.99
N GLU A 881 -27.52 -14.45 -21.02
CA GLU A 881 -28.76 -13.79 -20.59
C GLU A 881 -29.32 -12.78 -21.62
N LEU A 882 -28.56 -12.40 -22.66
CA LEU A 882 -29.09 -11.73 -23.84
C LEU A 882 -29.62 -12.77 -24.84
N LEU A 883 -28.84 -13.80 -25.16
CA LEU A 883 -29.20 -14.88 -26.10
C LEU A 883 -30.49 -15.62 -25.71
N LYS A 884 -30.76 -15.86 -24.41
CA LYS A 884 -32.06 -16.41 -23.96
C LYS A 884 -33.25 -15.59 -24.47
N THR A 885 -33.12 -14.25 -24.58
CA THR A 885 -34.19 -13.39 -25.10
C THR A 885 -34.34 -13.46 -26.62
N LEU A 886 -33.25 -13.64 -27.37
CA LEU A 886 -33.28 -13.93 -28.80
C LEU A 886 -34.03 -15.24 -29.09
N TYR A 887 -33.71 -16.31 -28.36
CA TYR A 887 -34.38 -17.61 -28.55
C TYR A 887 -35.85 -17.61 -28.14
N ALA A 888 -36.22 -16.89 -27.07
CA ALA A 888 -37.62 -16.70 -26.70
C ALA A 888 -38.42 -16.05 -27.84
N ARG A 889 -37.90 -14.96 -28.44
CA ARG A 889 -38.51 -14.33 -29.63
C ARG A 889 -38.53 -15.26 -30.84
N GLN A 890 -37.50 -16.08 -31.04
CA GLN A 890 -37.47 -17.03 -32.15
C GLN A 890 -38.58 -18.09 -32.02
N GLU A 891 -38.86 -18.62 -30.82
CA GLU A 891 -39.91 -19.62 -30.63
C GLU A 891 -41.32 -19.00 -30.68
N GLU A 892 -41.51 -17.75 -30.25
CA GLU A 892 -42.75 -16.98 -30.49
C GLU A 892 -43.03 -16.82 -31.99
N LEU A 893 -42.02 -16.44 -32.80
CA LEU A 893 -42.20 -16.33 -34.25
C LEU A 893 -42.47 -17.68 -34.92
N LYS A 894 -41.91 -18.79 -34.40
CA LYS A 894 -42.26 -20.15 -34.85
C LYS A 894 -43.68 -20.55 -34.46
N SER A 895 -44.14 -20.22 -33.24
CA SER A 895 -45.48 -20.58 -32.79
C SER A 895 -46.57 -19.83 -33.58
N LEU A 896 -46.37 -18.54 -33.85
CA LEU A 896 -47.23 -17.76 -34.74
C LEU A 896 -47.32 -18.37 -36.16
N LYS A 897 -46.18 -18.75 -36.75
CA LYS A 897 -46.15 -19.44 -38.06
C LYS A 897 -46.80 -20.83 -38.04
N ARG A 898 -46.80 -21.53 -36.89
CA ARG A 898 -47.51 -22.82 -36.72
C ARG A 898 -49.03 -22.65 -36.55
N MET A 899 -49.50 -21.49 -36.11
CA MET A 899 -50.93 -21.22 -35.85
C MET A 899 -51.71 -20.73 -37.08
N SER A 900 -51.05 -20.26 -38.14
CA SER A 900 -51.70 -19.85 -39.40
C SER A 900 -52.09 -21.06 -40.28
N PRO A 901 -53.39 -21.38 -40.49
CA PRO A 901 -53.80 -22.54 -41.28
C PRO A 901 -53.71 -22.27 -42.79
N GLN A 902 -53.22 -23.23 -43.57
CA GLN A 902 -53.00 -23.11 -45.02
C GLN A 902 -54.28 -23.14 -45.89
N HIS A 903 -55.45 -22.73 -45.37
CA HIS A 903 -56.72 -22.99 -46.07
C HIS A 903 -57.83 -21.93 -45.89
N LEU A 904 -57.47 -20.64 -45.85
CA LEU A 904 -58.41 -19.54 -46.05
C LEU A 904 -57.75 -18.35 -46.74
N ASP A 905 -58.07 -18.15 -48.02
CA ASP A 905 -57.71 -16.94 -48.76
C ASP A 905 -58.54 -15.75 -48.26
N VAL A 906 -57.97 -15.02 -47.30
CA VAL A 906 -58.41 -13.68 -46.91
C VAL A 906 -57.20 -12.77 -47.01
N PRO A 907 -57.27 -11.63 -47.73
CA PRO A 907 -56.13 -10.71 -47.78
C PRO A 907 -55.79 -10.23 -46.37
N PRO A 908 -54.50 -10.08 -46.01
CA PRO A 908 -54.09 -9.80 -44.64
C PRO A 908 -54.44 -8.35 -44.22
N ALA A 909 -55.69 -8.16 -43.82
CA ALA A 909 -56.05 -7.08 -42.91
C ALA A 909 -55.15 -7.19 -41.68
N LYS A 910 -54.49 -6.08 -41.31
CA LYS A 910 -53.45 -6.05 -40.28
C LYS A 910 -53.88 -6.82 -39.03
N ALA A 911 -53.17 -7.89 -38.71
CA ALA A 911 -53.51 -8.81 -37.63
C ALA A 911 -53.26 -8.18 -36.24
N SER A 912 -54.16 -7.29 -35.82
CA SER A 912 -54.19 -6.76 -34.45
C SER A 912 -55.00 -7.68 -33.54
N SER A 913 -54.45 -7.94 -32.35
CA SER A 913 -55.00 -8.79 -31.27
C SER A 913 -54.86 -10.31 -31.54
N LEU A 914 -54.47 -11.18 -30.58
CA LEU A 914 -54.46 -11.02 -29.11
C LEU A 914 -53.50 -11.97 -28.36
N SER A 915 -53.07 -11.52 -27.17
CA SER A 915 -52.73 -12.29 -25.95
C SER A 915 -51.44 -13.11 -25.82
N SER A 916 -50.44 -12.53 -25.17
CA SER A 916 -50.14 -12.87 -23.74
C SER A 916 -49.12 -11.95 -23.08
N PHE A 917 -48.25 -11.27 -23.84
CA PHE A 917 -47.23 -10.35 -23.32
C PHE A 917 -47.36 -8.87 -23.74
N ASP A 918 -48.40 -8.50 -24.50
CA ASP A 918 -48.70 -7.10 -24.86
C ASP A 918 -49.26 -6.28 -23.69
N SER A 919 -48.44 -6.09 -22.65
CA SER A 919 -48.43 -4.82 -21.92
C SER A 919 -47.58 -3.82 -22.73
N PRO A 920 -47.92 -2.52 -22.76
CA PRO A 920 -47.08 -1.53 -23.43
C PRO A 920 -45.65 -1.60 -22.87
N PHE A 921 -44.65 -1.67 -23.75
CA PHE A 921 -43.26 -1.94 -23.38
C PHE A 921 -42.62 -0.72 -22.67
N ASN A 922 -42.92 -0.57 -21.38
CA ASN A 922 -42.59 0.58 -20.54
C ASN A 922 -41.10 0.72 -20.15
N SER A 923 -40.16 0.15 -20.92
CA SER A 923 -38.73 0.31 -20.67
C SER A 923 -37.91 0.32 -21.97
N PRO A 924 -37.16 1.40 -22.27
CA PRO A 924 -36.31 1.47 -23.47
C PRO A 924 -35.36 0.26 -23.62
N ARG A 925 -34.84 -0.25 -22.50
CA ARG A 925 -34.03 -1.48 -22.42
C ARG A 925 -34.69 -2.67 -23.15
N ARG A 926 -35.96 -2.96 -22.86
CA ARG A 926 -36.69 -4.10 -23.47
C ARG A 926 -37.03 -3.86 -24.94
N ASN A 927 -37.28 -2.61 -25.33
CA ASN A 927 -37.50 -2.25 -26.73
C ASN A 927 -36.24 -2.55 -27.55
N HIS A 928 -35.10 -2.01 -27.12
CA HIS A 928 -33.81 -2.23 -27.78
C HIS A 928 -33.41 -3.71 -27.87
N LEU A 929 -33.71 -4.55 -26.85
CA LEU A 929 -33.47 -6.00 -26.97
C LEU A 929 -34.45 -6.70 -27.92
N ALA A 930 -35.69 -6.23 -28.02
CA ALA A 930 -36.68 -6.80 -28.93
C ALA A 930 -36.45 -6.34 -30.39
N GLU A 931 -35.96 -5.12 -30.58
CA GLU A 931 -35.57 -4.52 -31.86
C GLU A 931 -34.33 -5.23 -32.41
N ALA A 932 -33.23 -5.29 -31.64
CA ALA A 932 -32.05 -6.07 -32.02
C ALA A 932 -32.36 -7.57 -32.26
N ALA A 933 -33.29 -8.16 -31.49
CA ALA A 933 -33.75 -9.54 -31.73
C ALA A 933 -34.64 -9.67 -32.97
N HIS A 934 -35.37 -8.63 -33.37
CA HIS A 934 -36.16 -8.62 -34.60
C HIS A 934 -35.23 -8.52 -35.82
N ASP A 935 -34.27 -7.59 -35.79
CA ASP A 935 -33.33 -7.37 -36.88
C ASP A 935 -32.42 -8.59 -37.09
N ALA A 936 -31.88 -9.17 -36.00
CA ALA A 936 -31.11 -10.41 -36.05
C ALA A 936 -31.93 -11.66 -36.44
N LEU A 937 -33.27 -11.62 -36.46
CA LEU A 937 -34.14 -12.71 -36.92
C LEU A 937 -34.81 -12.46 -38.28
N THR A 938 -34.75 -11.23 -38.79
CA THR A 938 -35.31 -10.84 -40.09
C THR A 938 -34.25 -10.57 -41.16
N SER A 939 -33.01 -10.29 -40.75
CA SER A 939 -31.85 -10.24 -41.64
C SER A 939 -31.76 -11.48 -42.53
N VAL A 940 -31.45 -11.26 -43.81
CA VAL A 940 -31.50 -12.30 -44.86
C VAL A 940 -30.55 -13.46 -44.54
N GLU A 941 -29.43 -13.16 -43.86
CA GLU A 941 -28.42 -14.12 -43.44
C GLU A 941 -28.91 -15.15 -42.42
N VAL A 942 -29.99 -14.87 -41.67
CA VAL A 942 -30.46 -15.73 -40.56
C VAL A 942 -31.73 -16.55 -40.92
N GLN A 943 -32.35 -16.32 -42.07
CA GLN A 943 -33.51 -17.10 -42.53
C GLN A 943 -33.12 -18.54 -42.89
N ARG A 944 -33.21 -19.46 -41.92
CA ARG A 944 -33.11 -20.91 -42.16
C ARG A 944 -34.24 -21.37 -43.11
N PRO A 945 -33.92 -21.94 -44.29
CA PRO A 945 -34.90 -22.75 -45.01
C PRO A 945 -35.28 -23.94 -44.15
N SER A 946 -36.58 -24.19 -43.95
CA SER A 946 -37.06 -25.38 -43.23
C SER A 946 -36.62 -26.68 -43.91
N GLU A 947 -36.30 -26.61 -45.20
CA GLU A 947 -35.76 -27.67 -46.04
C GLU A 947 -34.46 -28.27 -45.48
N TRP A 948 -33.56 -27.43 -44.92
CA TRP A 948 -32.26 -27.85 -44.41
C TRP A 948 -32.35 -28.78 -43.19
N GLN A 949 -33.48 -28.79 -42.46
CA GLN A 949 -33.70 -29.71 -41.34
C GLN A 949 -33.76 -31.18 -41.80
N SER A 950 -34.09 -31.43 -43.08
CA SER A 950 -34.17 -32.77 -43.66
C SER A 950 -32.82 -33.37 -44.06
N PHE A 951 -31.75 -32.56 -44.10
CA PHE A 951 -30.43 -32.99 -44.57
C PHE A 951 -29.63 -33.72 -43.49
N LYS A 952 -28.84 -34.71 -43.91
CA LYS A 952 -27.92 -35.44 -43.04
C LYS A 952 -26.62 -34.67 -42.82
N GLU A 953 -25.98 -34.92 -41.69
CA GLU A 953 -24.63 -34.42 -41.43
C GLU A 953 -23.60 -35.10 -42.36
N PRO A 954 -22.54 -34.37 -42.80
CA PRO A 954 -22.14 -33.03 -42.35
C PRO A 954 -22.80 -31.86 -43.10
N LEU A 955 -23.63 -32.10 -44.13
CA LEU A 955 -24.14 -31.04 -45.00
C LEU A 955 -24.94 -29.97 -44.24
N ARG A 956 -25.79 -30.42 -43.31
CA ARG A 956 -26.63 -29.52 -42.50
C ARG A 956 -25.78 -28.64 -41.58
N LEU A 957 -24.81 -29.22 -40.88
CA LEU A 957 -23.83 -28.49 -40.07
C LEU A 957 -23.01 -27.51 -40.92
N MET A 958 -22.55 -27.89 -42.12
CA MET A 958 -21.82 -27.01 -43.03
C MET A 958 -22.66 -25.78 -43.43
N LEU A 959 -23.91 -25.98 -43.84
CA LEU A 959 -24.82 -24.88 -44.20
C LEU A 959 -25.13 -23.95 -43.01
N GLN A 960 -25.22 -24.49 -41.79
CA GLN A 960 -25.43 -23.70 -40.56
C GLN A 960 -24.19 -22.94 -40.10
N ILE A 961 -22.99 -23.47 -40.32
CA ILE A 961 -21.71 -22.80 -40.00
C ILE A 961 -21.41 -21.71 -41.05
N PHE A 962 -21.69 -21.97 -42.33
CA PHE A 962 -21.36 -21.07 -43.45
C PHE A 962 -22.46 -20.04 -43.76
N GLN A 963 -23.58 -20.07 -43.03
CA GLN A 963 -24.67 -19.11 -43.13
C GLN A 963 -24.16 -17.67 -42.89
N GLY A 964 -24.44 -16.74 -43.82
CA GLY A 964 -23.89 -15.37 -43.83
C GLY A 964 -22.41 -15.25 -44.27
N LEU A 965 -21.67 -16.37 -44.30
CA LEU A 965 -20.27 -16.38 -44.71
C LEU A 965 -20.08 -16.73 -46.19
N SER A 966 -21.03 -17.40 -46.83
CA SER A 966 -21.03 -17.72 -48.26
C SER A 966 -22.42 -17.65 -48.88
N ASP A 967 -22.47 -17.24 -50.15
CA ASP A 967 -23.69 -17.08 -50.96
C ASP A 967 -24.09 -18.38 -51.70
N GLN A 968 -23.50 -19.52 -51.34
CA GLN A 968 -23.58 -20.79 -52.09
C GLN A 968 -24.57 -21.80 -51.49
N ASN A 969 -25.43 -22.37 -52.33
CA ASN A 969 -26.52 -23.28 -51.95
C ASN A 969 -26.06 -24.70 -51.57
N GLU A 970 -26.96 -25.50 -51.01
CA GLU A 970 -26.77 -26.92 -50.66
C GLU A 970 -26.21 -27.80 -51.79
N VAL A 971 -26.58 -27.55 -53.05
CA VAL A 971 -26.05 -28.30 -54.21
C VAL A 971 -24.54 -28.06 -54.40
N PHE A 972 -24.03 -26.86 -54.10
CA PHE A 972 -22.60 -26.54 -54.17
C PHE A 972 -21.80 -27.19 -53.04
N TRP A 973 -22.39 -27.32 -51.85
CA TRP A 973 -21.74 -27.92 -50.68
C TRP A 973 -21.85 -29.45 -50.63
N PHE A 974 -22.77 -30.07 -51.37
CA PHE A 974 -22.95 -31.52 -51.37
C PHE A 974 -21.66 -32.32 -51.69
N PRO A 975 -20.84 -31.98 -52.72
CA PRO A 975 -19.58 -32.69 -53.00
C PRO A 975 -18.58 -32.63 -51.83
N ALA A 976 -18.56 -31.54 -51.07
CA ALA A 976 -17.65 -31.35 -49.95
C ALA A 976 -17.84 -32.41 -48.84
N THR A 977 -19.06 -32.93 -48.69
CA THR A 977 -19.41 -33.89 -47.63
C THR A 977 -18.57 -35.17 -47.65
N LEU A 978 -18.10 -35.59 -48.83
CA LEU A 978 -17.30 -36.80 -49.03
C LEU A 978 -15.88 -36.71 -48.45
N TYR A 979 -15.39 -35.50 -48.17
CA TYR A 979 -14.04 -35.23 -47.70
C TYR A 979 -13.93 -35.14 -46.16
N PHE A 980 -15.06 -35.13 -45.45
CA PHE A 980 -15.12 -35.06 -43.99
C PHE A 980 -15.38 -36.43 -43.35
N THR A 981 -14.64 -36.74 -42.29
CA THR A 981 -14.81 -37.97 -41.50
C THR A 981 -15.34 -37.66 -40.09
N ARG A 982 -16.43 -38.32 -39.68
CA ARG A 982 -16.98 -38.15 -38.32
C ARG A 982 -16.06 -38.80 -37.30
N ARG A 983 -15.76 -38.08 -36.21
CA ARG A 983 -14.97 -38.51 -35.06
C ARG A 983 -15.70 -38.16 -33.77
N GLU A 984 -15.54 -39.01 -32.77
CA GLU A 984 -16.04 -38.78 -31.41
C GLU A 984 -14.84 -38.78 -30.45
N TYR A 985 -14.84 -37.85 -29.50
CA TYR A 985 -13.77 -37.71 -28.51
C TYR A 985 -14.39 -37.52 -27.11
N PRO A 986 -14.01 -38.32 -26.10
CA PRO A 986 -14.49 -38.14 -24.74
C PRO A 986 -13.83 -36.94 -24.05
N ALA A 987 -14.49 -36.41 -23.02
CA ALA A 987 -13.97 -35.32 -22.20
C ALA A 987 -12.56 -35.60 -21.63
N GLY A 988 -11.73 -34.57 -21.61
CA GLY A 988 -10.31 -34.65 -21.23
C GLY A 988 -9.37 -35.06 -22.38
N THR A 989 -9.86 -35.40 -23.57
CA THR A 989 -9.01 -35.72 -24.72
C THR A 989 -8.42 -34.47 -25.36
N ASN A 990 -7.13 -34.47 -25.69
CA ASN A 990 -6.54 -33.43 -26.53
C ASN A 990 -6.76 -33.79 -28.01
N ILE A 991 -7.38 -32.91 -28.78
CA ILE A 991 -7.56 -33.07 -30.24
C ILE A 991 -6.23 -32.82 -30.95
N PHE A 992 -5.50 -31.79 -30.51
CA PHE A 992 -4.16 -31.41 -30.98
C PHE A 992 -3.46 -30.51 -29.95
N ARG A 993 -2.13 -30.35 -30.06
CA ARG A 993 -1.30 -29.55 -29.14
C ARG A 993 -0.61 -28.37 -29.85
N CYS A 994 -0.27 -27.35 -29.08
CA CYS A 994 0.52 -26.22 -29.56
C CYS A 994 1.91 -26.69 -30.05
N GLY A 995 2.36 -26.21 -31.20
CA GLY A 995 3.63 -26.61 -31.83
C GLY A 995 3.60 -27.92 -32.62
N GLU A 996 2.46 -28.63 -32.70
CA GLU A 996 2.27 -29.72 -33.66
C GLU A 996 1.91 -29.14 -35.05
N GLN A 997 2.21 -29.86 -36.14
CA GLN A 997 1.73 -29.47 -37.47
C GLN A 997 0.20 -29.65 -37.57
N ALA A 998 -0.44 -28.78 -38.35
CA ALA A 998 -1.89 -28.72 -38.47
C ALA A 998 -2.46 -29.87 -39.30
N ASN A 999 -2.68 -31.02 -38.66
CA ASN A 999 -3.04 -32.28 -39.31
C ASN A 999 -4.53 -32.43 -39.70
N GLY A 1000 -5.37 -31.41 -39.53
CA GLY A 1000 -6.79 -31.45 -39.92
C GLY A 1000 -7.59 -30.18 -39.60
N PHE A 1001 -8.67 -29.98 -40.35
CA PHE A 1001 -9.71 -28.96 -40.12
C PHE A 1001 -10.98 -29.62 -39.56
N TYR A 1002 -11.65 -28.97 -38.61
CA TYR A 1002 -12.75 -29.57 -37.82
C TYR A 1002 -14.02 -28.71 -37.83
N LEU A 1003 -15.16 -29.34 -38.08
CA LEU A 1003 -16.51 -28.79 -37.81
C LEU A 1003 -17.06 -29.42 -36.54
N VAL A 1004 -17.64 -28.64 -35.62
CA VAL A 1004 -18.12 -29.16 -34.31
C VAL A 1004 -19.62 -29.45 -34.37
N GLU A 1005 -20.01 -30.73 -34.37
CA GLU A 1005 -21.41 -31.19 -34.37
C GLU A 1005 -22.02 -31.09 -32.96
N ARG A 1006 -21.25 -31.47 -31.92
CA ARG A 1006 -21.69 -31.48 -30.51
C ARG A 1006 -20.49 -31.35 -29.56
N GLY A 1007 -20.73 -30.85 -28.35
CA GLY A 1007 -19.75 -30.76 -27.27
C GLY A 1007 -19.13 -29.37 -27.11
N ILE A 1008 -18.10 -29.27 -26.28
CA ILE A 1008 -17.29 -28.05 -26.09
C ILE A 1008 -15.81 -28.41 -26.17
N ILE A 1009 -15.05 -27.62 -26.94
CA ILE A 1009 -13.60 -27.75 -27.08
C ILE A 1009 -12.96 -26.47 -26.53
N ARG A 1010 -12.11 -26.58 -25.51
CA ARG A 1010 -11.36 -25.46 -24.95
C ARG A 1010 -10.01 -25.36 -25.66
N ALA A 1011 -9.74 -24.22 -26.30
CA ALA A 1011 -8.45 -23.92 -26.90
C ALA A 1011 -7.62 -23.08 -25.91
N GLU A 1012 -6.46 -23.62 -25.51
CA GLU A 1012 -5.53 -22.98 -24.57
C GLU A 1012 -4.33 -22.41 -25.34
N TYR A 1013 -4.25 -21.08 -25.37
CA TYR A 1013 -3.17 -20.30 -25.95
C TYR A 1013 -2.16 -19.93 -24.87
N HIS A 1014 -0.90 -20.30 -25.06
CA HIS A 1014 0.20 -19.97 -24.14
C HIS A 1014 1.03 -18.83 -24.72
N LEU A 1015 0.74 -17.61 -24.28
CA LEU A 1015 1.44 -16.40 -24.71
C LEU A 1015 2.50 -15.97 -23.67
N PRO A 1016 3.57 -15.25 -24.06
CA PRO A 1016 4.55 -14.72 -23.11
C PRO A 1016 3.95 -13.82 -22.01
N GLN A 1017 2.78 -13.23 -22.27
CA GLN A 1017 2.05 -12.35 -21.35
C GLN A 1017 1.06 -13.11 -20.45
N GLY A 1018 0.78 -14.39 -20.69
CA GLY A 1018 -0.17 -15.19 -19.91
C GLY A 1018 -0.86 -16.31 -20.71
N ARG A 1019 -1.77 -17.04 -20.05
CA ARG A 1019 -2.64 -18.02 -20.70
C ARG A 1019 -3.97 -17.38 -21.09
N LEU A 1020 -4.39 -17.58 -22.33
CA LEU A 1020 -5.73 -17.25 -22.80
C LEU A 1020 -6.49 -18.55 -23.08
N CYS A 1021 -7.72 -18.66 -22.59
CA CYS A 1021 -8.62 -19.77 -22.91
C CYS A 1021 -9.74 -19.26 -23.82
N GLU A 1022 -9.96 -19.94 -24.94
CA GLU A 1022 -11.08 -19.75 -25.85
C GLU A 1022 -11.98 -20.98 -25.76
N SER A 1023 -13.30 -20.83 -25.86
CA SER A 1023 -14.25 -21.95 -25.82
C SER A 1023 -15.01 -22.07 -27.13
N ILE A 1024 -14.83 -23.20 -27.80
CA ILE A 1024 -15.34 -23.49 -29.12
C ILE A 1024 -16.59 -24.37 -28.95
N LEU A 1025 -17.73 -23.82 -29.39
CA LEU A 1025 -19.04 -24.46 -29.24
C LEU A 1025 -19.42 -25.28 -30.48
N ALA A 1026 -20.39 -26.17 -30.31
CA ALA A 1026 -21.08 -26.81 -31.42
C ALA A 1026 -21.71 -25.77 -32.37
N GLY A 1027 -21.69 -26.05 -33.68
CA GLY A 1027 -22.08 -25.08 -34.71
C GLY A 1027 -21.00 -24.05 -35.05
N THR A 1028 -19.72 -24.37 -34.78
CA THR A 1028 -18.55 -23.56 -35.17
C THR A 1028 -17.39 -24.43 -35.69
N THR A 1029 -16.28 -23.81 -36.08
CA THR A 1029 -15.08 -24.47 -36.63
C THR A 1029 -13.89 -24.47 -35.66
N CYS A 1030 -12.94 -25.38 -35.89
CA CYS A 1030 -11.67 -25.47 -35.15
C CYS A 1030 -10.50 -25.90 -36.06
N GLY A 1031 -9.28 -25.46 -35.73
CA GLY A 1031 -8.04 -25.76 -36.47
C GLY A 1031 -7.84 -24.94 -37.75
N GLU A 1032 -8.75 -24.01 -38.04
CA GLU A 1032 -8.92 -23.40 -39.36
C GLU A 1032 -7.69 -22.63 -39.86
N LEU A 1033 -7.23 -21.61 -39.14
CA LEU A 1033 -6.08 -20.82 -39.59
C LEU A 1033 -4.82 -21.68 -39.81
N PRO A 1034 -4.29 -22.45 -38.81
CA PRO A 1034 -3.07 -23.22 -39.01
C PRO A 1034 -3.14 -24.25 -40.14
N PHE A 1035 -4.29 -24.90 -40.32
CA PHE A 1035 -4.51 -25.90 -41.37
C PHE A 1035 -4.44 -25.26 -42.77
N PHE A 1036 -5.14 -24.15 -42.98
CA PHE A 1036 -5.21 -23.50 -44.29
C PHE A 1036 -4.00 -22.61 -44.61
N SER A 1037 -3.17 -22.25 -43.63
CA SER A 1037 -1.89 -21.55 -43.83
C SER A 1037 -0.65 -22.46 -43.79
N GLU A 1038 -0.81 -23.77 -43.62
CA GLU A 1038 0.28 -24.76 -43.49
C GLU A 1038 1.30 -24.42 -42.38
N THR A 1039 0.81 -23.87 -41.25
CA THR A 1039 1.65 -23.49 -40.10
C THR A 1039 1.43 -24.40 -38.89
N GLU A 1040 2.34 -24.32 -37.91
CA GLU A 1040 2.19 -24.97 -36.61
C GLU A 1040 0.94 -24.47 -35.86
N LEU A 1041 0.37 -25.36 -35.04
CA LEU A 1041 -0.82 -25.10 -34.26
C LEU A 1041 -0.52 -24.14 -33.10
N THR A 1042 -1.30 -23.06 -33.00
CA THR A 1042 -1.07 -21.93 -32.08
C THR A 1042 -1.70 -22.10 -30.69
N ALA A 1043 -2.43 -23.20 -30.47
CA ALA A 1043 -3.11 -23.52 -29.22
C ALA A 1043 -3.16 -25.04 -28.99
N THR A 1044 -3.36 -25.45 -27.73
CA THR A 1044 -3.73 -26.83 -27.41
C THR A 1044 -5.25 -26.92 -27.30
N ALA A 1045 -5.89 -27.79 -28.09
CA ALA A 1045 -7.33 -28.00 -28.06
C ALA A 1045 -7.69 -29.22 -27.20
N VAL A 1046 -8.42 -29.00 -26.12
CA VAL A 1046 -8.86 -30.01 -25.14
C VAL A 1046 -10.37 -30.12 -25.17
N VAL A 1047 -10.91 -31.34 -25.24
CA VAL A 1047 -12.35 -31.60 -25.15
C VAL A 1047 -12.80 -31.39 -23.71
N GLU A 1048 -13.65 -30.40 -23.47
CA GLU A 1048 -14.16 -30.08 -22.12
C GLU A 1048 -15.43 -30.88 -21.78
N ARG A 1049 -16.23 -31.21 -22.80
CA ARG A 1049 -17.36 -32.15 -22.74
C ARG A 1049 -17.41 -32.98 -24.01
N ASP A 1050 -17.74 -34.27 -23.88
CA ASP A 1050 -17.81 -35.27 -24.96
C ASP A 1050 -18.28 -34.66 -26.29
N CYS A 1051 -17.39 -34.67 -27.29
CA CYS A 1051 -17.59 -33.93 -28.52
C CYS A 1051 -17.65 -34.84 -29.74
N VAL A 1052 -18.44 -34.40 -30.71
CA VAL A 1052 -18.54 -35.00 -32.03
C VAL A 1052 -18.08 -33.94 -33.03
N VAL A 1053 -17.13 -34.33 -33.89
CA VAL A 1053 -16.54 -33.43 -34.89
C VAL A 1053 -16.43 -34.11 -36.24
N TRP A 1054 -16.51 -33.33 -37.30
CA TRP A 1054 -16.24 -33.75 -38.66
C TRP A 1054 -14.88 -33.22 -39.09
N ARG A 1055 -13.94 -34.13 -39.33
CA ARG A 1055 -12.52 -33.84 -39.60
C ARG A 1055 -12.20 -34.04 -41.08
N MET A 1056 -11.66 -33.00 -41.73
CA MET A 1056 -11.03 -33.08 -43.05
C MET A 1056 -9.51 -33.11 -42.88
N ASP A 1057 -8.84 -34.08 -43.51
CA ASP A 1057 -7.39 -34.29 -43.44
C ASP A 1057 -6.65 -33.62 -44.62
N GLN A 1058 -5.33 -33.43 -44.49
CA GLN A 1058 -4.48 -32.82 -45.53
C GLN A 1058 -4.54 -33.58 -46.86
N ASP A 1059 -4.66 -34.91 -46.85
CA ASP A 1059 -4.90 -35.73 -48.04
C ASP A 1059 -6.23 -35.41 -48.72
N GLN A 1060 -7.29 -35.19 -47.93
CA GLN A 1060 -8.63 -34.89 -48.44
C GLN A 1060 -8.73 -33.45 -48.95
N TRP A 1061 -8.03 -32.51 -48.30
CA TRP A 1061 -7.83 -31.14 -48.78
C TRP A 1061 -7.06 -31.11 -50.10
N THR A 1062 -6.01 -31.93 -50.23
CA THR A 1062 -5.24 -32.08 -51.47
C THR A 1062 -6.06 -32.69 -52.63
N LYS A 1063 -7.12 -33.46 -52.32
CA LYS A 1063 -8.07 -33.98 -53.32
C LYS A 1063 -9.14 -32.95 -53.68
N ILE A 1064 -9.82 -32.32 -52.72
CA ILE A 1064 -10.88 -31.35 -53.03
C ILE A 1064 -10.35 -30.17 -53.85
N GLN A 1065 -9.09 -29.75 -53.64
CA GLN A 1065 -8.41 -28.77 -54.51
C GLN A 1065 -8.23 -29.21 -55.98
N LYS A 1066 -8.19 -30.51 -56.27
CA LYS A 1066 -7.96 -31.09 -57.61
C LYS A 1066 -9.26 -31.55 -58.28
N GLU A 1067 -10.17 -32.08 -57.48
CA GLU A 1067 -11.43 -32.69 -57.93
C GLU A 1067 -12.58 -31.67 -57.95
N GLU A 1068 -12.63 -30.75 -56.97
CA GLU A 1068 -13.70 -29.74 -56.80
C GLU A 1068 -13.10 -28.34 -56.48
N PRO A 1069 -12.31 -27.74 -57.39
CA PRO A 1069 -11.47 -26.58 -57.09
C PRO A 1069 -12.24 -25.32 -56.66
N GLU A 1070 -13.48 -25.11 -57.12
CA GLU A 1070 -14.28 -23.95 -56.69
C GLU A 1070 -14.78 -24.10 -55.24
N VAL A 1071 -15.14 -25.32 -54.82
CA VAL A 1071 -15.52 -25.63 -53.44
C VAL A 1071 -14.32 -25.44 -52.51
N GLY A 1072 -13.13 -25.85 -52.95
CA GLY A 1072 -11.87 -25.59 -52.23
C GLY A 1072 -11.57 -24.10 -52.02
N LYS A 1073 -11.75 -23.26 -53.05
CA LYS A 1073 -11.56 -21.80 -52.95
C LYS A 1073 -12.54 -21.16 -51.96
N GLU A 1074 -13.82 -21.52 -52.03
CA GLU A 1074 -14.83 -20.89 -51.17
C GLU A 1074 -14.67 -21.35 -49.71
N LEU A 1075 -14.28 -22.60 -49.45
CA LEU A 1075 -13.94 -23.07 -48.10
C LEU A 1075 -12.76 -22.29 -47.50
N LEU A 1076 -11.72 -22.00 -48.28
CA LEU A 1076 -10.60 -21.14 -47.88
C LEU A 1076 -11.06 -19.69 -47.59
N ARG A 1077 -11.93 -19.14 -48.43
CA ARG A 1077 -12.51 -17.79 -48.27
C ARG A 1077 -13.32 -17.66 -46.97
N ILE A 1078 -14.12 -18.67 -46.64
CA ILE A 1078 -14.90 -18.74 -45.39
C ILE A 1078 -13.97 -18.84 -44.18
N SER A 1079 -12.95 -19.71 -44.23
CA SER A 1079 -11.94 -19.83 -43.18
C SER A 1079 -11.27 -18.49 -42.84
N LEU A 1080 -10.95 -17.69 -43.85
CA LEU A 1080 -10.37 -16.35 -43.69
C LEU A 1080 -11.36 -15.36 -43.04
N LYS A 1081 -12.66 -15.39 -43.40
CA LYS A 1081 -13.71 -14.58 -42.73
C LYS A 1081 -13.78 -14.90 -41.23
N ILE A 1082 -14.01 -16.17 -40.88
CA ILE A 1082 -14.12 -16.65 -39.49
C ILE A 1082 -12.87 -16.27 -38.68
N THR A 1083 -11.69 -16.46 -39.27
CA THR A 1083 -10.41 -16.11 -38.65
C THR A 1083 -10.31 -14.62 -38.32
N SER A 1084 -10.79 -13.75 -39.22
CA SER A 1084 -10.77 -12.30 -39.06
C SER A 1084 -11.69 -11.82 -37.93
N GLU A 1085 -12.93 -12.31 -37.89
CA GLU A 1085 -13.91 -12.00 -36.85
C GLU A 1085 -13.41 -12.44 -35.46
N ARG A 1086 -12.96 -13.70 -35.36
CA ARG A 1086 -12.36 -14.26 -34.14
C ARG A 1086 -11.15 -13.44 -33.66
N MET A 1087 -10.27 -13.04 -34.59
CA MET A 1087 -9.08 -12.26 -34.25
C MET A 1087 -9.44 -10.86 -33.72
N GLY A 1088 -10.53 -10.25 -34.21
CA GLY A 1088 -11.09 -9.02 -33.64
C GLY A 1088 -11.56 -9.19 -32.19
N ALA A 1089 -12.42 -10.18 -31.93
CA ALA A 1089 -12.94 -10.45 -30.59
C ALA A 1089 -11.83 -10.76 -29.57
N ILE A 1090 -10.87 -11.63 -29.94
CA ILE A 1090 -9.71 -11.95 -29.10
C ILE A 1090 -8.84 -10.70 -28.86
N ALA A 1091 -8.59 -9.88 -29.88
CA ALA A 1091 -7.79 -8.66 -29.73
C ALA A 1091 -8.46 -7.66 -28.78
N SER A 1092 -9.77 -7.42 -28.89
CA SER A 1092 -10.54 -6.59 -27.95
C SER A 1092 -10.42 -7.12 -26.52
N TYR A 1093 -10.65 -8.42 -26.30
CA TYR A 1093 -10.57 -9.02 -24.96
C TYR A 1093 -9.15 -8.92 -24.37
N ILE A 1094 -8.09 -9.15 -25.15
CA ILE A 1094 -6.69 -8.99 -24.72
C ILE A 1094 -6.39 -7.52 -24.38
N LEU A 1095 -6.77 -6.57 -25.24
CA LEU A 1095 -6.53 -5.15 -25.02
C LEU A 1095 -7.23 -4.64 -23.75
N THR A 1096 -8.45 -5.11 -23.47
CA THR A 1096 -9.17 -4.72 -22.26
C THR A 1096 -8.77 -5.49 -21.01
N THR A 1097 -8.21 -6.70 -21.13
CA THR A 1097 -7.64 -7.41 -19.96
C THR A 1097 -6.27 -6.90 -19.57
N ALA A 1098 -5.40 -6.58 -20.53
CA ALA A 1098 -4.11 -5.93 -20.28
C ALA A 1098 -4.23 -4.45 -19.86
N GLY A 1099 -5.34 -3.80 -20.23
CA GLY A 1099 -5.70 -2.41 -19.91
C GLY A 1099 -5.82 -2.12 -18.43
#